data_AF-A0A1H8UZP2-F1
#
_entry.id   AF-A0A1H8UZP2-F1
#
_cell.length_a   1.000
_cell.length_b   1.000
_cell.length_c   1.000
_cell.angle_alpha   90.00
_cell.angle_beta   90.00
_cell.angle_gamma   90.00
#
_symmetry.space_group_name_H-M   'P 1'
#
loop_
_entity.id
_entity.type
_entity.pdbx_description
1 polymer ?
#
loop_
_entity_poly.entity_id
_entity_poly.type
_entity_poly.pdbx_seq_one_letter_code
_entity_poly.pdbx_strand_id
1 'polypeptide(L)'
;MTPSGQTLCLAMIVKNEAPVIRRCLDSVRPLIDHWIVVDTGSTDGTQDLVREILADLPGELVERPWVDFAHNRSEALALARPHGTYTLVIDADDEMIVPPGYVLPDLTADAYEVAIADVGLVYRRIQLVRNALPWRYRGVLHEFVECPDGTDRALLDLTMRRNHDGARRRDGETYRRDAAVLEAALATETDPFFVSRYTFYLAQSYRDCGAYEQAVAAYLRRADLGYWHEEAYVALVAAARLMGTLGRPLDEALAAFRRAIALCPHRAEAPHHAAYACRLAERYEEGFRFAEAALALGKPEGGLFGEPWIYEYGLRDEYAVNAYWAGHYRHSLAACLDLLACPTAPEGERKRYAANARFALEKLPIPSEGRGGFLATTRPGIAPSELPGFWSGLTRHQPWVPARPQGGTELMHEGLSRRLGPALQRIQLCLNGYDEGRIDGRPLVVWIHHAPDQPAVAWLRDPAKVGRVARFVFVSEWQRAQFLAAFALPAERCLVLRNATEVPDRDRAPARRRPLKVAYTSTPYRGLSVLLEAWAQAAPEEAELHVWSSHKLYGPGADDAPYATLYARAAALPNVHYHGLLPNAELRAALADIDILAYPNTFAETSCLAVIEAMAAGCRVICPSLGALPETAAGFARLYPFVADPAEHARTFAALLTEELADPWQGAPERAAAQQAHCRQAYDWRVRVPAWQALVDGLAAPAPSPRFVPSLRTVEARHGTFVVVEQDFIGRTIAQTGEWEPHLIDFARLVLDEASNVVDLGANLGYHTVRLAGLVPRGSVHAFEPLDLCFSLLQRNVLANRCHHVRTYKMAVTDRSGDTIEMEPLEATLTAGGALNIGHTGIGRAGSGHGGDLAFTVRLDDLPLPPVALVKMDIQGAEAVAFAGMRDLLARDRPVLFVEIEEEHLRRHGSSSKAVIEHLLGLGYSLLRIRNEWPTDHLAIPNERTDLIERCRGQTHYATDWIAGSRVELHFETTHYYASVVAS
;
A
#
# COMPACT_ATOMS: atom_id res chain seq x y z
N MET A 1 -2.09 16.44 -48.43
CA MET A 1 -2.25 17.90 -48.57
C MET A 1 -2.90 18.54 -47.35
N THR A 2 -2.42 19.72 -46.92
CA THR A 2 -3.06 20.56 -45.88
C THR A 2 -4.31 21.27 -46.43
N PRO A 3 -5.17 21.88 -45.58
CA PRO A 3 -6.28 22.74 -46.03
C PRO A 3 -5.87 23.84 -47.02
N SER A 4 -4.68 24.41 -46.89
CA SER A 4 -4.12 25.41 -47.81
C SER A 4 -3.41 24.81 -49.04
N GLY A 5 -3.48 23.50 -49.26
CA GLY A 5 -2.91 22.81 -50.42
C GLY A 5 -1.39 22.55 -50.34
N GLN A 6 -0.77 22.61 -49.16
CA GLN A 6 0.65 22.27 -49.01
C GLN A 6 0.85 20.76 -49.10
N THR A 7 1.93 20.34 -49.77
CA THR A 7 2.25 18.92 -50.02
C THR A 7 3.42 18.43 -49.20
N LEU A 8 3.40 17.15 -48.82
CA LEU A 8 4.47 16.48 -48.06
C LEU A 8 5.15 15.40 -48.89
N CYS A 9 6.49 15.44 -48.96
CA CYS A 9 7.30 14.35 -49.51
C CYS A 9 7.88 13.51 -48.36
N LEU A 10 7.75 12.19 -48.42
CA LEU A 10 8.54 11.29 -47.56
C LEU A 10 10.00 11.27 -48.02
N ALA A 11 10.95 11.36 -47.09
CA ALA A 11 12.36 11.03 -47.30
C ALA A 11 12.81 10.02 -46.26
N MET A 12 13.35 8.89 -46.72
CA MET A 12 13.79 7.78 -45.88
C MET A 12 15.04 7.12 -46.48
N ILE A 13 15.91 6.59 -45.62
CA ILE A 13 16.96 5.64 -46.02
C ILE A 13 16.58 4.25 -45.53
N VAL A 14 16.85 3.21 -46.32
CA VAL A 14 16.53 1.82 -45.95
C VAL A 14 17.69 0.86 -46.24
N LYS A 15 17.77 -0.21 -45.44
CA LYS A 15 18.64 -1.36 -45.68
C LYS A 15 18.14 -2.59 -44.94
N ASN A 16 17.69 -3.61 -45.66
CA ASN A 16 17.26 -4.90 -45.10
C ASN A 16 16.15 -4.80 -44.02
N GLU A 17 15.10 -4.05 -44.31
CA GLU A 17 13.97 -3.81 -43.40
C GLU A 17 12.65 -4.47 -43.85
N ALA A 18 12.72 -5.49 -44.73
CA ALA A 18 11.55 -6.22 -45.20
C ALA A 18 10.61 -6.71 -44.06
N PRO A 19 11.10 -7.13 -42.88
CA PRO A 19 10.23 -7.56 -41.78
C PRO A 19 9.37 -6.46 -41.15
N VAL A 20 9.76 -5.18 -41.26
CA VAL A 20 9.14 -4.08 -40.47
C VAL A 20 8.66 -2.90 -41.32
N ILE A 21 9.22 -2.70 -42.53
CA ILE A 21 9.00 -1.51 -43.36
C ILE A 21 7.52 -1.23 -43.67
N ARG A 22 6.70 -2.28 -43.80
CA ARG A 22 5.26 -2.15 -44.10
C ARG A 22 4.53 -1.34 -43.04
N ARG A 23 4.79 -1.62 -41.75
CA ARG A 23 4.18 -0.90 -40.62
C ARG A 23 4.51 0.59 -40.69
N CYS A 24 5.78 0.92 -40.92
CA CYS A 24 6.22 2.30 -41.04
C CYS A 24 5.50 3.00 -42.20
N LEU A 25 5.53 2.42 -43.41
CA LEU A 25 4.94 3.04 -44.60
C LEU A 25 3.43 3.21 -44.48
N ASP A 26 2.72 2.19 -43.99
CA ASP A 26 1.27 2.26 -43.78
C ASP A 26 0.89 3.40 -42.80
N SER A 27 1.74 3.67 -41.81
CA SER A 27 1.50 4.71 -40.81
C SER A 27 1.66 6.14 -41.33
N VAL A 28 2.58 6.37 -42.28
CA VAL A 28 2.83 7.71 -42.86
C VAL A 28 2.10 7.95 -44.16
N ARG A 29 1.65 6.90 -44.84
CA ARG A 29 0.92 6.97 -46.11
C ARG A 29 -0.24 7.98 -46.11
N PRO A 30 -1.07 8.10 -45.04
CA PRO A 30 -2.15 9.09 -45.01
C PRO A 30 -1.69 10.55 -45.01
N LEU A 31 -0.41 10.82 -44.71
CA LEU A 31 0.13 12.16 -44.52
C LEU A 31 0.90 12.68 -45.75
N ILE A 32 1.37 11.79 -46.63
CA ILE A 32 2.32 12.10 -47.69
C ILE A 32 1.64 12.16 -49.06
N ASP A 33 2.15 13.03 -49.91
CA ASP A 33 1.67 13.25 -51.28
C ASP A 33 2.70 12.76 -52.33
N HIS A 34 3.97 12.64 -51.91
CA HIS A 34 5.07 12.10 -52.71
C HIS A 34 6.03 11.30 -51.83
N TRP A 35 6.87 10.45 -52.41
CA TRP A 35 7.89 9.73 -51.65
C TRP A 35 9.22 9.59 -52.38
N ILE A 36 10.31 9.64 -51.60
CA ILE A 36 11.66 9.30 -52.02
C ILE A 36 12.25 8.38 -50.95
N VAL A 37 12.60 7.16 -51.36
CA VAL A 37 13.27 6.19 -50.49
C VAL A 37 14.65 5.88 -51.07
N VAL A 38 15.71 6.15 -50.32
CA VAL A 38 17.08 5.85 -50.70
C VAL A 38 17.47 4.49 -50.13
N ASP A 39 17.62 3.50 -51.01
CA ASP A 39 18.08 2.17 -50.62
C ASP A 39 19.61 2.12 -50.63
N THR A 40 20.20 1.65 -49.52
CA THR A 40 21.65 1.63 -49.31
C THR A 40 22.27 0.24 -49.46
N GLY A 41 21.63 -0.61 -50.27
CA GLY A 41 22.06 -1.96 -50.60
C GLY A 41 21.30 -3.05 -49.86
N SER A 42 19.96 -3.01 -49.90
CA SER A 42 19.11 -4.11 -49.42
C SER A 42 19.25 -5.35 -50.29
N THR A 43 19.13 -6.52 -49.67
CA THR A 43 19.23 -7.84 -50.32
C THR A 43 18.10 -8.79 -49.90
N ASP A 44 17.13 -8.29 -49.12
CA ASP A 44 16.08 -9.09 -48.47
C ASP A 44 14.67 -8.87 -49.08
N GLY A 45 14.58 -8.13 -50.18
CA GLY A 45 13.29 -7.77 -50.82
C GLY A 45 12.66 -6.47 -50.30
N THR A 46 13.34 -5.70 -49.45
CA THR A 46 12.86 -4.37 -48.98
C THR A 46 12.45 -3.47 -50.15
N GLN A 47 13.24 -3.45 -51.23
CA GLN A 47 12.99 -2.57 -52.37
C GLN A 47 11.65 -2.87 -53.07
N ASP A 48 11.31 -4.14 -53.22
CA ASP A 48 10.06 -4.55 -53.88
C ASP A 48 8.85 -4.21 -53.01
N LEU A 49 8.97 -4.41 -51.69
CA LEU A 49 7.91 -4.05 -50.74
C LEU A 49 7.64 -2.54 -50.73
N VAL A 50 8.69 -1.71 -50.74
CA VAL A 50 8.52 -0.23 -50.80
C VAL A 50 7.75 0.16 -52.06
N ARG A 51 8.14 -0.38 -53.22
CA ARG A 51 7.47 -0.10 -54.50
C ARG A 51 6.02 -0.60 -54.52
N GLU A 52 5.76 -1.77 -53.95
CA GLU A 52 4.42 -2.35 -53.86
C GLU A 52 3.50 -1.49 -52.98
N ILE A 53 3.95 -1.13 -51.77
CA ILE A 53 3.12 -0.44 -50.77
C ILE A 53 2.74 0.96 -51.22
N LEU A 54 3.66 1.68 -51.88
CA LEU A 54 3.49 3.07 -52.30
C LEU A 54 3.17 3.23 -53.79
N ALA A 55 2.76 2.16 -54.47
CA ALA A 55 2.55 2.13 -55.93
C ALA A 55 1.51 3.15 -56.44
N ASP A 56 0.58 3.57 -55.59
CA ASP A 56 -0.49 4.52 -55.88
C ASP A 56 -0.12 5.98 -55.65
N LEU A 57 1.06 6.26 -55.08
CA LEU A 57 1.57 7.61 -54.84
C LEU A 57 2.76 7.91 -55.75
N PRO A 58 2.91 9.15 -56.25
CA PRO A 58 4.06 9.53 -57.05
C PRO A 58 5.33 9.47 -56.19
N GLY A 59 6.39 8.86 -56.72
CA GLY A 59 7.64 8.72 -56.00
C GLY A 59 8.58 7.70 -56.64
N GLU A 60 9.78 7.59 -56.08
CA GLU A 60 10.78 6.65 -56.55
C GLU A 60 11.67 6.11 -55.43
N LEU A 61 12.15 4.88 -55.66
CA LEU A 61 13.22 4.27 -54.88
C LEU A 61 14.54 4.49 -55.62
N VAL A 62 15.50 5.09 -54.93
CA VAL A 62 16.81 5.45 -55.49
C VAL A 62 17.89 4.63 -54.81
N GLU A 63 18.65 3.85 -55.59
CA GLU A 63 19.74 3.03 -55.04
C GLU A 63 21.03 3.85 -54.95
N ARG A 64 21.67 3.82 -53.78
CA ARG A 64 22.91 4.53 -53.49
C ARG A 64 23.87 3.68 -52.67
N PRO A 65 25.19 3.84 -52.85
CA PRO A 65 26.14 3.21 -51.95
C PRO A 65 25.99 3.77 -50.54
N TRP A 66 26.12 2.91 -49.54
CA TRP A 66 26.26 3.32 -48.15
C TRP A 66 27.58 4.08 -47.96
N VAL A 67 27.51 5.29 -47.41
CA VAL A 67 28.67 6.10 -47.00
C VAL A 67 28.63 6.25 -45.48
N ASP A 68 27.65 7.00 -44.98
CA ASP A 68 27.32 7.16 -43.56
C ASP A 68 25.88 7.72 -43.43
N PHE A 69 25.35 7.74 -42.19
CA PHE A 69 23.98 8.19 -41.94
C PHE A 69 23.74 9.64 -42.38
N ALA A 70 24.65 10.56 -42.06
CA ALA A 70 24.47 11.97 -42.37
C ALA A 70 24.51 12.22 -43.88
N HIS A 71 25.43 11.57 -44.60
CA HIS A 71 25.53 11.64 -46.05
C HIS A 71 24.26 11.11 -46.72
N ASN A 72 23.89 9.86 -46.45
CA ASN A 72 22.77 9.23 -47.14
C ASN A 72 21.42 9.87 -46.76
N ARG A 73 21.22 10.32 -45.51
CA ARG A 73 20.01 11.09 -45.15
C ARG A 73 19.99 12.48 -45.78
N SER A 74 21.14 13.15 -45.91
CA SER A 74 21.23 14.44 -46.62
C SER A 74 20.92 14.28 -48.11
N GLU A 75 21.39 13.20 -48.72
CA GLU A 75 21.06 12.85 -50.10
C GLU A 75 19.56 12.59 -50.26
N ALA A 76 18.95 11.82 -49.36
CA ALA A 76 17.49 11.59 -49.36
C ALA A 76 16.69 12.90 -49.23
N LEU A 77 17.10 13.81 -48.34
CA LEU A 77 16.47 15.14 -48.22
C LEU A 77 16.62 15.97 -49.50
N ALA A 78 17.81 15.97 -50.11
CA ALA A 78 18.07 16.72 -51.33
C ALA A 78 17.23 16.20 -52.51
N LEU A 79 17.09 14.88 -52.63
CA LEU A 79 16.24 14.23 -53.64
C LEU A 79 14.75 14.51 -53.40
N ALA A 80 14.28 14.56 -52.15
CA ALA A 80 12.89 14.85 -51.81
C ALA A 80 12.49 16.33 -52.00
N ARG A 81 13.47 17.24 -51.93
CA ARG A 81 13.24 18.70 -51.93
C ARG A 81 12.36 19.23 -53.08
N PRO A 82 12.48 18.77 -54.34
CA PRO A 82 11.64 19.26 -55.44
C PRO A 82 10.18 18.77 -55.41
N HIS A 83 9.84 17.82 -54.54
CA HIS A 83 8.60 17.03 -54.65
C HIS A 83 7.56 17.34 -53.57
N GLY A 84 7.77 18.39 -52.77
CA GLY A 84 6.82 18.78 -51.73
C GLY A 84 7.07 20.19 -51.21
N THR A 85 6.09 20.76 -50.51
CA THR A 85 6.29 21.97 -49.71
C THR A 85 7.15 21.67 -48.47
N TYR A 86 6.93 20.50 -47.87
CA TYR A 86 7.70 19.98 -46.74
C TYR A 86 8.18 18.56 -47.02
N THR A 87 9.25 18.15 -46.33
CA THR A 87 9.74 16.78 -46.32
C THR A 87 9.61 16.17 -44.94
N LEU A 88 8.90 15.04 -44.85
CA LEU A 88 8.77 14.20 -43.65
C LEU A 88 9.89 13.17 -43.63
N VAL A 89 10.58 13.03 -42.50
CA VAL A 89 11.59 12.00 -42.26
C VAL A 89 11.14 11.07 -41.15
N ILE A 90 11.29 9.77 -41.39
CA ILE A 90 11.01 8.71 -40.42
C ILE A 90 11.94 7.53 -40.70
N ASP A 91 12.31 6.80 -39.65
CA ASP A 91 13.17 5.62 -39.75
C ASP A 91 12.30 4.38 -40.06
N ALA A 92 12.84 3.43 -40.81
CA ALA A 92 12.07 2.31 -41.38
C ALA A 92 11.40 1.36 -40.37
N ASP A 93 11.87 1.37 -39.12
CA ASP A 93 11.34 0.58 -38.01
C ASP A 93 10.41 1.36 -37.06
N ASP A 94 10.27 2.68 -37.26
CA ASP A 94 9.38 3.53 -36.47
C ASP A 94 7.96 3.57 -37.05
N GLU A 95 7.00 4.07 -36.27
CA GLU A 95 5.59 4.17 -36.66
C GLU A 95 5.01 5.51 -36.26
N MET A 96 4.31 6.17 -37.20
CA MET A 96 3.58 7.40 -36.93
C MET A 96 2.19 7.09 -36.36
N ILE A 97 1.93 7.53 -35.14
CA ILE A 97 0.62 7.42 -34.50
C ILE A 97 -0.20 8.65 -34.89
N VAL A 98 -1.09 8.44 -35.88
CA VAL A 98 -2.00 9.46 -36.38
C VAL A 98 -3.36 9.31 -35.69
N PRO A 99 -3.86 10.33 -34.96
CA PRO A 99 -5.17 10.27 -34.33
C PRO A 99 -6.30 10.02 -35.36
N PRO A 100 -7.37 9.29 -34.99
CA PRO A 100 -8.52 9.11 -35.88
C PRO A 100 -9.11 10.45 -36.35
N GLY A 101 -9.24 10.63 -37.66
CA GLY A 101 -9.75 11.88 -38.25
C GLY A 101 -8.77 13.05 -38.23
N TYR A 102 -7.50 12.81 -37.91
CA TYR A 102 -6.47 13.85 -37.95
C TYR A 102 -6.33 14.45 -39.35
N VAL A 103 -6.36 15.77 -39.41
CA VAL A 103 -6.09 16.55 -40.62
C VAL A 103 -4.82 17.35 -40.35
N LEU A 104 -3.82 17.21 -41.23
CA LEU A 104 -2.58 17.97 -41.11
C LEU A 104 -2.89 19.47 -41.19
N PRO A 105 -2.53 20.27 -40.17
CA PRO A 105 -2.80 21.70 -40.18
C PRO A 105 -1.95 22.42 -41.23
N ASP A 106 -2.32 23.66 -41.55
CA ASP A 106 -1.48 24.51 -42.38
C ASP A 106 -0.15 24.78 -41.67
N LEU A 107 0.94 24.59 -42.41
CA LEU A 107 2.29 24.59 -41.89
C LEU A 107 2.98 25.94 -42.20
N THR A 108 3.30 26.69 -41.16
CA THR A 108 3.90 28.03 -41.21
C THR A 108 5.36 28.09 -40.75
N ALA A 109 5.85 27.12 -39.98
CA ALA A 109 7.23 27.11 -39.47
C ALA A 109 8.23 26.53 -40.46
N ASP A 110 9.53 26.76 -40.25
CA ASP A 110 10.59 26.20 -41.11
C ASP A 110 10.81 24.71 -40.84
N ALA A 111 10.58 24.27 -39.60
CA ALA A 111 10.65 22.89 -39.18
C ALA A 111 9.62 22.56 -38.11
N TYR A 112 9.20 21.30 -38.06
CA TYR A 112 8.33 20.79 -37.01
C TYR A 112 8.96 19.64 -36.24
N GLU A 113 8.85 19.74 -34.92
CA GLU A 113 9.15 18.68 -33.99
C GLU A 113 7.95 17.77 -33.81
N VAL A 114 8.21 16.46 -33.71
CA VAL A 114 7.21 15.43 -33.42
C VAL A 114 7.59 14.77 -32.09
N ALA A 115 6.59 14.44 -31.27
CA ALA A 115 6.82 13.72 -30.02
C ALA A 115 7.23 12.28 -30.32
N ILE A 116 8.33 11.82 -29.75
CA ILE A 116 8.84 10.45 -29.88
C ILE A 116 8.52 9.71 -28.59
N ALA A 117 7.67 8.68 -28.68
CA ALA A 117 7.31 7.79 -27.59
C ALA A 117 8.15 6.51 -27.65
N ASP A 118 8.88 6.23 -26.57
CA ASP A 118 9.78 5.09 -26.45
C ASP A 118 9.73 4.59 -25.00
N VAL A 119 9.21 3.38 -24.76
CA VAL A 119 9.13 2.68 -23.46
C VAL A 119 9.31 3.57 -22.21
N GLY A 120 8.25 4.31 -21.83
CA GLY A 120 8.24 5.15 -20.61
C GLY A 120 8.93 6.52 -20.74
N LEU A 121 9.46 6.85 -21.92
CA LEU A 121 10.16 8.08 -22.29
C LEU A 121 9.38 8.85 -23.37
N VAL A 122 9.43 10.18 -23.28
CA VAL A 122 9.00 11.07 -24.38
C VAL A 122 10.07 12.14 -24.62
N TYR A 123 10.45 12.33 -25.87
CA TYR A 123 11.33 13.43 -26.32
C TYR A 123 10.88 13.98 -27.67
N ARG A 124 11.43 15.12 -28.11
CA ARG A 124 11.06 15.76 -29.38
C ARG A 124 12.19 15.65 -30.39
N ARG A 125 11.85 15.42 -31.66
CA ARG A 125 12.81 15.39 -32.78
C ARG A 125 12.20 16.12 -33.97
N ILE A 126 13.00 16.90 -34.69
CA ILE A 126 12.59 17.49 -35.96
C ILE A 126 12.37 16.35 -36.95
N GLN A 127 11.14 16.23 -37.44
CA GLN A 127 10.76 15.20 -38.41
C GLN A 127 10.16 15.79 -39.68
N LEU A 128 9.80 17.07 -39.69
CA LEU A 128 9.25 17.73 -40.87
C LEU A 128 10.03 19.02 -41.14
N VAL A 129 10.47 19.22 -42.38
CA VAL A 129 11.31 20.39 -42.75
C VAL A 129 10.82 21.05 -44.03
N ARG A 130 10.87 22.39 -44.09
CA ARG A 130 10.43 23.19 -45.24
C ARG A 130 11.41 23.06 -46.39
N ASN A 131 10.95 22.60 -47.56
CA ASN A 131 11.80 22.38 -48.73
C ASN A 131 12.32 23.65 -49.40
N ALA A 132 11.75 24.83 -49.10
CA ALA A 132 12.31 26.11 -49.54
C ALA A 132 13.74 26.33 -49.00
N LEU A 133 14.09 25.69 -47.89
CA LEU A 133 15.37 25.89 -47.19
C LEU A 133 16.32 24.70 -47.39
N PRO A 134 17.65 24.92 -47.36
CA PRO A 134 18.65 23.88 -47.63
C PRO A 134 19.00 23.05 -46.38
N TRP A 135 18.07 22.21 -45.94
CA TRP A 135 18.29 21.28 -44.81
C TRP A 135 19.28 20.17 -45.15
N ARG A 136 20.12 19.79 -44.20
CA ARG A 136 21.05 18.65 -44.30
C ARG A 136 21.28 18.00 -42.95
N TYR A 137 21.67 16.73 -42.94
CA TYR A 137 22.09 16.04 -41.73
C TYR A 137 23.59 16.22 -41.48
N ARG A 138 23.98 16.38 -40.22
CA ARG A 138 25.39 16.50 -39.79
C ARG A 138 25.68 15.61 -38.58
N GLY A 139 26.88 15.04 -38.54
CA GLY A 139 27.38 14.19 -37.45
C GLY A 139 27.73 12.77 -37.92
N VAL A 140 28.78 12.16 -37.36
CA VAL A 140 29.22 10.82 -37.75
C VAL A 140 28.25 9.71 -37.29
N LEU A 141 27.57 9.93 -36.16
CA LEU A 141 26.55 9.07 -35.55
C LEU A 141 25.63 9.94 -34.69
N HIS A 142 24.36 9.53 -34.57
CA HIS A 142 23.30 10.35 -33.97
C HIS A 142 23.22 11.75 -34.60
N GLU A 143 23.27 11.72 -35.93
CA GLU A 143 23.14 12.84 -36.83
C GLU A 143 21.86 13.63 -36.56
N PHE A 144 21.94 14.93 -36.77
CA PHE A 144 20.81 15.84 -36.59
C PHE A 144 20.65 16.68 -37.85
N VAL A 145 19.41 17.10 -38.12
CA VAL A 145 19.11 17.98 -39.24
C VAL A 145 19.45 19.42 -38.87
N GLU A 146 20.18 20.11 -39.74
CA GLU A 146 20.54 21.51 -39.60
C GLU A 146 20.16 22.29 -40.87
N CYS A 147 19.78 23.55 -40.67
CA CYS A 147 19.69 24.56 -41.72
C CYS A 147 20.10 25.90 -41.12
N PRO A 148 21.24 26.50 -41.55
CA PRO A 148 21.66 27.80 -41.03
C PRO A 148 20.63 28.92 -41.23
N ASP A 149 19.84 28.84 -42.30
CA ASP A 149 18.83 29.85 -42.67
C ASP A 149 17.45 29.59 -42.04
N GLY A 150 17.22 28.38 -41.52
CA GLY A 150 15.96 27.98 -40.89
C GLY A 150 15.95 28.33 -39.41
N THR A 151 15.06 29.22 -39.00
CA THR A 151 15.06 29.76 -37.62
C THR A 151 13.78 29.45 -36.87
N ASP A 152 12.66 29.25 -37.57
CA ASP A 152 11.36 29.02 -36.93
C ASP A 152 11.06 27.53 -36.73
N ARG A 153 10.59 27.17 -35.53
CA ARG A 153 10.27 25.79 -35.15
C ARG A 153 8.94 25.72 -34.41
N ALA A 154 8.12 24.75 -34.78
CA ALA A 154 6.85 24.49 -34.12
C ALA A 154 6.68 23.02 -33.74
N LEU A 155 5.78 22.74 -32.80
CA LEU A 155 5.38 21.38 -32.47
C LEU A 155 4.26 20.95 -33.43
N LEU A 156 4.36 19.72 -33.94
CA LEU A 156 3.27 19.07 -34.65
C LEU A 156 2.59 18.09 -33.70
N ASP A 157 1.26 18.12 -33.64
CA ASP A 157 0.44 17.25 -32.77
C ASP A 157 0.33 15.82 -33.34
N LEU A 158 1.49 15.20 -33.47
CA LEU A 158 1.67 13.81 -33.87
C LEU A 158 2.64 13.15 -32.88
N THR A 159 2.49 11.84 -32.74
CA THR A 159 3.41 11.03 -31.94
C THR A 159 4.01 9.95 -32.82
N MET A 160 5.33 9.78 -32.77
CA MET A 160 6.04 8.69 -33.41
C MET A 160 6.43 7.66 -32.34
N ARG A 161 6.03 6.40 -32.52
CA ARG A 161 6.37 5.29 -31.63
C ARG A 161 7.60 4.57 -32.15
N ARG A 162 8.60 4.35 -31.29
CA ARG A 162 9.75 3.48 -31.58
C ARG A 162 9.44 2.03 -31.21
N ASN A 163 9.74 1.09 -32.12
CA ASN A 163 9.38 -0.33 -31.94
C ASN A 163 10.57 -1.26 -31.65
N HIS A 164 11.82 -0.77 -31.77
CA HIS A 164 13.07 -1.47 -31.40
C HIS A 164 13.33 -2.83 -32.09
N ASP A 165 12.72 -3.08 -33.25
CA ASP A 165 12.74 -4.37 -33.95
C ASP A 165 13.47 -4.34 -35.31
N GLY A 166 14.12 -3.23 -35.66
CA GLY A 166 14.91 -3.05 -36.89
C GLY A 166 16.18 -3.90 -36.99
N ALA A 167 16.74 -4.03 -38.20
CA ALA A 167 17.86 -4.93 -38.50
C ALA A 167 19.12 -4.67 -37.68
N ARG A 168 19.43 -3.40 -37.42
CA ARG A 168 20.61 -2.98 -36.65
C ARG A 168 20.55 -3.38 -35.17
N ARG A 169 19.36 -3.52 -34.58
CA ARG A 169 19.17 -3.95 -33.18
C ARG A 169 19.37 -5.45 -32.99
N ARG A 170 19.22 -6.25 -34.04
CA ARG A 170 19.46 -7.71 -34.02
C ARG A 170 20.94 -8.08 -33.96
N ASP A 171 21.82 -7.10 -34.19
CA ASP A 171 23.26 -7.27 -34.16
C ASP A 171 23.82 -6.86 -32.78
N GLY A 172 24.26 -7.85 -32.00
CA GLY A 172 24.79 -7.65 -30.64
C GLY A 172 26.08 -6.81 -30.56
N GLU A 173 26.75 -6.56 -31.70
CA GLU A 173 27.99 -5.79 -31.75
C GLU A 173 27.77 -4.32 -32.15
N THR A 174 26.55 -3.91 -32.50
CA THR A 174 26.22 -2.57 -32.98
C THR A 174 26.79 -1.47 -32.09
N TYR A 175 26.47 -1.50 -30.80
CA TYR A 175 26.87 -0.42 -29.88
C TYR A 175 28.38 -0.37 -29.63
N ARG A 176 29.07 -1.51 -29.74
CA ARG A 176 30.54 -1.55 -29.65
C ARG A 176 31.19 -0.89 -30.86
N ARG A 177 30.63 -1.09 -32.07
CA ARG A 177 31.10 -0.41 -33.29
C ARG A 177 30.79 1.08 -33.24
N ASP A 178 29.61 1.45 -32.73
CA ASP A 178 29.23 2.86 -32.56
C ASP A 178 30.21 3.60 -31.65
N ALA A 179 30.60 2.98 -30.55
CA ALA A 179 31.63 3.52 -29.66
C ALA A 179 32.96 3.73 -30.40
N ALA A 180 33.43 2.75 -31.18
CA ALA A 180 34.68 2.86 -31.95
C ALA A 180 34.64 3.98 -33.00
N VAL A 181 33.49 4.18 -33.67
CA VAL A 181 33.30 5.30 -34.62
C VAL A 181 33.38 6.64 -33.90
N LEU A 182 32.75 6.78 -32.75
CA LEU A 182 32.76 8.01 -31.96
C LEU A 182 34.13 8.29 -31.34
N GLU A 183 34.86 7.27 -30.89
CA GLU A 183 36.26 7.38 -30.46
C GLU A 183 37.16 7.93 -31.59
N ALA A 184 37.05 7.35 -32.80
CA ALA A 184 37.82 7.76 -33.96
C ALA A 184 37.50 9.21 -34.37
N ALA A 185 36.23 9.61 -34.31
CA ALA A 185 35.83 10.99 -34.57
C ALA A 185 36.36 11.95 -33.51
N LEU A 186 36.24 11.62 -32.22
CA LEU A 186 36.73 12.44 -31.12
C LEU A 186 38.27 12.61 -31.12
N ALA A 187 39.02 11.71 -31.76
CA ALA A 187 40.46 11.82 -31.88
C ALA A 187 40.92 12.96 -32.81
N THR A 188 40.08 13.39 -33.75
CA THR A 188 40.41 14.42 -34.74
C THR A 188 39.48 15.63 -34.71
N GLU A 189 38.32 15.53 -34.06
CA GLU A 189 37.35 16.61 -33.95
C GLU A 189 37.86 17.77 -33.09
N THR A 190 37.65 18.99 -33.57
CA THR A 190 38.07 20.23 -32.91
C THR A 190 36.91 21.19 -32.65
N ASP A 191 35.76 21.00 -33.31
CA ASP A 191 34.56 21.78 -33.07
C ASP A 191 33.97 21.38 -31.69
N PRO A 192 33.98 22.27 -30.69
CA PRO A 192 33.64 21.86 -29.34
C PRO A 192 32.14 21.53 -29.15
N PHE A 193 31.26 21.93 -30.10
CA PHE A 193 29.89 21.40 -30.16
C PHE A 193 29.88 19.91 -30.48
N PHE A 194 30.66 19.46 -31.47
CA PHE A 194 30.75 18.04 -31.84
C PHE A 194 31.50 17.24 -30.80
N VAL A 195 32.57 17.78 -30.21
CA VAL A 195 33.26 17.12 -29.08
C VAL A 195 32.27 16.85 -27.95
N SER A 196 31.45 17.83 -27.58
CA SER A 196 30.40 17.66 -26.58
C SER A 196 29.39 16.59 -26.99
N ARG A 197 28.77 16.71 -28.18
CA ARG A 197 27.73 15.79 -28.64
C ARG A 197 28.24 14.34 -28.81
N TYR A 198 29.40 14.15 -29.43
CA TYR A 198 29.99 12.82 -29.60
C TYR A 198 30.38 12.18 -28.27
N THR A 199 30.84 12.97 -27.29
CA THR A 199 31.14 12.43 -25.95
C THR A 199 29.87 11.91 -25.27
N PHE A 200 28.72 12.58 -25.44
CA PHE A 200 27.44 12.11 -24.90
C PHE A 200 26.99 10.78 -25.51
N TYR A 201 27.04 10.66 -26.83
CA TYR A 201 26.65 9.43 -27.50
C TYR A 201 27.67 8.31 -27.32
N LEU A 202 28.97 8.61 -27.17
CA LEU A 202 29.98 7.62 -26.84
C LEU A 202 29.66 6.98 -25.48
N ALA A 203 29.27 7.80 -24.51
CA ALA A 203 28.84 7.31 -23.21
C ALA A 203 27.58 6.42 -23.29
N GLN A 204 26.60 6.77 -24.14
CA GLN A 204 25.44 5.89 -24.40
C GLN A 204 25.83 4.59 -25.07
N SER A 205 26.70 4.62 -26.09
CA SER A 205 27.18 3.41 -26.78
C SER A 205 27.94 2.49 -25.81
N TYR A 206 28.80 3.04 -24.94
CA TYR A 206 29.44 2.25 -23.90
C TYR A 206 28.44 1.64 -22.92
N ARG A 207 27.44 2.40 -22.47
CA ARG A 207 26.36 1.88 -21.61
C ARG A 207 25.66 0.71 -22.30
N ASP A 208 25.26 0.88 -23.55
CA ASP A 208 24.42 -0.07 -24.27
C ASP A 208 25.19 -1.34 -24.71
N CYS A 209 26.52 -1.28 -24.81
CA CYS A 209 27.38 -2.47 -24.99
C CYS A 209 27.91 -3.10 -23.69
N GLY A 210 27.49 -2.59 -22.52
CA GLY A 210 27.90 -3.12 -21.20
C GLY A 210 29.26 -2.63 -20.70
N ALA A 211 29.91 -1.70 -21.38
CA ALA A 211 31.18 -1.08 -20.98
C ALA A 211 30.94 0.05 -19.94
N TYR A 212 30.34 -0.30 -18.80
CA TYR A 212 29.81 0.67 -17.83
C TYR A 212 30.87 1.59 -17.22
N GLU A 213 32.09 1.11 -17.01
CA GLU A 213 33.21 1.90 -16.50
C GLU A 213 33.58 3.04 -17.48
N GLN A 214 33.73 2.71 -18.77
CA GLN A 214 33.97 3.70 -19.80
C GLN A 214 32.77 4.65 -19.98
N ALA A 215 31.54 4.13 -19.85
CA ALA A 215 30.33 4.94 -19.91
C ALA A 215 30.30 6.01 -18.81
N VAL A 216 30.58 5.64 -17.55
CA VAL A 216 30.64 6.60 -16.44
C VAL A 216 31.69 7.68 -16.70
N ALA A 217 32.90 7.30 -17.11
CA ALA A 217 33.96 8.25 -17.41
C ALA A 217 33.57 9.22 -18.55
N ALA A 218 32.98 8.69 -19.62
CA ALA A 218 32.53 9.50 -20.75
C ALA A 218 31.35 10.43 -20.38
N TYR A 219 30.39 9.97 -19.56
CA TYR A 219 29.30 10.81 -19.08
C TYR A 219 29.78 11.94 -18.16
N LEU A 220 30.68 11.66 -17.23
CA LEU A 220 31.25 12.71 -16.37
C LEU A 220 32.03 13.73 -17.20
N ARG A 221 32.85 13.26 -18.16
CA ARG A 221 33.52 14.16 -19.12
C ARG A 221 32.52 14.99 -19.91
N ARG A 222 31.44 14.38 -20.41
CA ARG A 222 30.39 15.11 -21.13
C ARG A 222 29.80 16.22 -20.27
N ALA A 223 29.54 15.97 -18.99
CA ALA A 223 28.99 16.97 -18.09
C ALA A 223 29.92 18.18 -17.89
N ASP A 224 31.24 17.99 -18.00
CA ASP A 224 32.24 19.04 -17.82
C ASP A 224 32.49 19.89 -19.08
N LEU A 225 32.03 19.43 -20.26
CA LEU A 225 32.24 20.13 -21.54
C LEU A 225 31.28 21.32 -21.78
N GLY A 226 30.25 21.51 -20.94
CA GLY A 226 29.26 22.58 -21.10
C GLY A 226 28.23 22.33 -22.20
N TYR A 227 27.92 23.35 -23.01
CA TYR A 227 26.91 23.36 -24.07
C TYR A 227 25.47 23.13 -23.58
N TRP A 228 24.72 22.25 -24.23
CA TRP A 228 23.33 22.02 -23.91
C TRP A 228 23.22 21.34 -22.55
N HIS A 229 22.64 22.07 -21.59
CA HIS A 229 22.54 21.67 -20.19
C HIS A 229 21.70 20.40 -20.00
N GLU A 230 20.70 20.15 -20.85
CA GLU A 230 19.87 18.94 -20.78
C GLU A 230 20.68 17.65 -21.04
N GLU A 231 21.59 17.66 -22.01
CA GLU A 231 22.50 16.52 -22.24
C GLU A 231 23.47 16.33 -21.07
N ALA A 232 24.00 17.41 -20.50
CA ALA A 232 24.87 17.35 -19.33
C ALA A 232 24.12 16.83 -18.09
N TYR A 233 22.86 17.21 -17.90
CA TYR A 233 21.98 16.69 -16.85
C TYR A 233 21.76 15.19 -17.02
N VAL A 234 21.34 14.75 -18.21
CA VAL A 234 21.14 13.32 -18.52
C VAL A 234 22.44 12.54 -18.31
N ALA A 235 23.59 13.09 -18.70
CA ALA A 235 24.88 12.47 -18.50
C ALA A 235 25.19 12.25 -17.01
N LEU A 236 24.96 13.26 -16.16
CA LEU A 236 25.18 13.14 -14.72
C LEU A 236 24.23 12.11 -14.07
N VAL A 237 22.95 12.11 -14.45
CA VAL A 237 21.98 11.11 -13.96
C VAL A 237 22.35 9.70 -14.41
N ALA A 238 22.76 9.52 -15.68
CA ALA A 238 23.16 8.23 -16.21
C ALA A 238 24.45 7.71 -15.55
N ALA A 239 25.45 8.58 -15.37
CA ALA A 239 26.68 8.24 -14.65
C ALA A 239 26.36 7.76 -13.22
N ALA A 240 25.57 8.54 -12.48
CA ALA A 240 25.21 8.21 -11.09
C ALA A 240 24.48 6.87 -10.96
N ARG A 241 23.55 6.57 -11.88
CA ARG A 241 22.84 5.28 -11.92
C ARG A 241 23.79 4.11 -12.20
N LEU A 242 24.71 4.28 -13.17
CA LEU A 242 25.70 3.26 -13.50
C LEU A 242 26.72 3.03 -12.39
N MET A 243 27.10 4.08 -11.65
CA MET A 243 27.93 3.93 -10.45
C MET A 243 27.29 2.97 -9.45
N GLY A 244 25.96 3.03 -9.26
CA GLY A 244 25.21 2.07 -8.44
C GLY A 244 25.28 0.64 -8.99
N THR A 245 25.12 0.46 -10.31
CA THR A 245 25.25 -0.87 -10.95
C THR A 245 26.66 -1.46 -10.81
N LEU A 246 27.69 -0.61 -10.83
CA LEU A 246 29.10 -0.98 -10.62
C LEU A 246 29.45 -1.21 -9.15
N GLY A 247 28.54 -0.98 -8.22
CA GLY A 247 28.80 -1.09 -6.77
C GLY A 247 29.76 -0.01 -6.24
N ARG A 248 29.87 1.13 -6.93
CA ARG A 248 30.68 2.26 -6.45
C ARG A 248 30.06 2.87 -5.17
N PRO A 249 30.87 3.53 -4.32
CA PRO A 249 30.38 4.15 -3.11
C PRO A 249 29.21 5.10 -3.39
N LEU A 250 28.15 4.99 -2.59
CA LEU A 250 26.93 5.79 -2.79
C LEU A 250 27.22 7.31 -2.81
N ASP A 251 28.15 7.80 -2.00
CA ASP A 251 28.49 9.24 -1.98
C ASP A 251 29.02 9.76 -3.32
N GLU A 252 29.67 8.91 -4.11
CA GLU A 252 30.11 9.27 -5.46
C GLU A 252 28.92 9.47 -6.40
N ALA A 253 27.95 8.54 -6.37
CA ALA A 253 26.70 8.65 -7.13
C ALA A 253 25.88 9.86 -6.67
N LEU A 254 25.76 10.09 -5.35
CA LEU A 254 25.05 11.24 -4.80
C LEU A 254 25.73 12.58 -5.17
N ALA A 255 27.06 12.62 -5.29
CA ALA A 255 27.76 13.81 -5.77
C ALA A 255 27.39 14.12 -7.24
N ALA A 256 27.30 13.10 -8.10
CA ALA A 256 26.83 13.26 -9.47
C ALA A 256 25.35 13.69 -9.54
N PHE A 257 24.47 13.09 -8.73
CA PHE A 257 23.07 13.54 -8.63
C PHE A 257 22.94 14.98 -8.15
N ARG A 258 23.70 15.41 -7.13
CA ARG A 258 23.70 16.80 -6.66
C ARG A 258 24.16 17.78 -7.74
N ARG A 259 25.16 17.42 -8.54
CA ARG A 259 25.56 18.20 -9.73
C ARG A 259 24.43 18.29 -10.75
N ALA A 260 23.71 17.21 -10.99
CA ALA A 260 22.56 17.21 -11.90
C ALA A 260 21.44 18.12 -11.38
N ILE A 261 21.10 18.03 -10.09
CA ILE A 261 20.10 18.88 -9.42
C ILE A 261 20.49 20.35 -9.50
N ALA A 262 21.76 20.68 -9.28
CA ALA A 262 22.25 22.06 -9.39
C ALA A 262 22.16 22.59 -10.84
N LEU A 263 22.33 21.72 -11.83
CA LEU A 263 22.27 22.08 -13.24
C LEU A 263 20.83 22.29 -13.74
N CYS A 264 19.91 21.38 -13.39
CA CYS A 264 18.49 21.49 -13.74
C CYS A 264 17.61 21.32 -12.48
N PRO A 265 17.47 22.37 -11.65
CA PRO A 265 16.75 22.27 -10.37
C PRO A 265 15.23 22.09 -10.51
N HIS A 266 14.70 22.27 -11.72
CA HIS A 266 13.30 22.12 -12.05
C HIS A 266 12.92 20.69 -12.49
N ARG A 267 13.89 19.77 -12.55
CA ARG A 267 13.70 18.38 -12.98
C ARG A 267 13.71 17.42 -11.80
N ALA A 268 12.78 16.47 -11.80
CA ALA A 268 12.56 15.54 -10.67
C ALA A 268 13.29 14.19 -10.79
N GLU A 269 13.87 13.87 -11.95
CA GLU A 269 14.48 12.54 -12.15
C GLU A 269 15.75 12.35 -11.30
N ALA A 270 16.64 13.35 -11.21
CA ALA A 270 17.84 13.25 -10.36
C ALA A 270 17.48 13.14 -8.86
N PRO A 271 16.58 13.97 -8.28
CA PRO A 271 16.10 13.77 -6.92
C PRO A 271 15.44 12.42 -6.67
N HIS A 272 14.61 11.94 -7.59
CA HIS A 272 13.97 10.62 -7.51
C HIS A 272 15.01 9.50 -7.46
N HIS A 273 15.93 9.46 -8.42
CA HIS A 273 16.95 8.41 -8.51
C HIS A 273 17.95 8.47 -7.33
N ALA A 274 18.23 9.66 -6.80
CA ALA A 274 19.00 9.83 -5.56
C ALA A 274 18.24 9.25 -4.35
N ALA A 275 16.95 9.55 -4.21
CA ALA A 275 16.10 9.00 -3.15
C ALA A 275 16.00 7.47 -3.19
N TYR A 276 15.86 6.92 -4.41
CA TYR A 276 15.89 5.47 -4.65
C TYR A 276 17.23 4.84 -4.24
N ALA A 277 18.36 5.45 -4.65
CA ALA A 277 19.69 4.94 -4.31
C ALA A 277 19.96 4.98 -2.79
N CYS A 278 19.56 6.07 -2.12
CA CYS A 278 19.59 6.18 -0.66
C CYS A 278 18.75 5.10 0.02
N ARG A 279 17.54 4.81 -0.49
CA ARG A 279 16.68 3.75 0.04
C ARG A 279 17.32 2.36 -0.05
N LEU A 280 17.93 2.03 -1.19
CA LEU A 280 18.62 0.74 -1.36
C LEU A 280 19.84 0.59 -0.44
N ALA A 281 20.50 1.69 -0.10
CA ALA A 281 21.62 1.72 0.82
C ALA A 281 21.22 2.02 2.29
N GLU A 282 19.92 1.97 2.60
CA GLU A 282 19.36 2.22 3.94
C GLU A 282 19.66 3.63 4.53
N ARG A 283 20.04 4.60 3.69
CA ARG A 283 20.22 6.03 4.06
C ARG A 283 18.89 6.79 3.95
N TYR A 284 17.88 6.31 4.66
CA TYR A 284 16.48 6.73 4.48
C TYR A 284 16.23 8.22 4.74
N GLU A 285 16.86 8.83 5.76
CA GLU A 285 16.71 10.27 6.04
C GLU A 285 17.18 11.12 4.86
N GLU A 286 18.33 10.79 4.27
CA GLU A 286 18.86 11.53 3.13
C GLU A 286 18.03 11.31 1.86
N GLY A 287 17.56 10.07 1.63
CA GLY A 287 16.64 9.76 0.55
C GLY A 287 15.32 10.50 0.68
N PHE A 288 14.80 10.60 1.90
CA PHE A 288 13.62 11.40 2.23
C PHE A 288 13.83 12.87 1.86
N ARG A 289 14.97 13.48 2.20
CA ARG A 289 15.26 14.89 1.85
C ARG A 289 15.39 15.13 0.35
N PHE A 290 15.99 14.20 -0.40
CA PHE A 290 16.03 14.32 -1.86
C PHE A 290 14.62 14.28 -2.46
N ALA A 291 13.77 13.35 -2.04
CA ALA A 291 12.41 13.25 -2.53
C ALA A 291 11.56 14.47 -2.11
N GLU A 292 11.66 14.90 -0.84
CA GLU A 292 10.94 16.04 -0.27
C GLU A 292 11.18 17.33 -1.06
N ALA A 293 12.44 17.62 -1.39
CA ALA A 293 12.83 18.82 -2.11
C ALA A 293 12.23 18.91 -3.52
N ALA A 294 11.85 17.78 -4.11
CA ALA A 294 11.36 17.71 -5.49
C ALA A 294 9.84 17.48 -5.59
N LEU A 295 9.13 17.20 -4.49
CA LEU A 295 7.70 16.82 -4.51
C LEU A 295 6.78 17.86 -5.15
N ALA A 296 7.17 19.14 -5.12
CA ALA A 296 6.41 20.24 -5.69
C ALA A 296 6.70 20.47 -7.18
N LEU A 297 7.66 19.76 -7.77
CA LEU A 297 8.03 19.95 -9.17
C LEU A 297 6.99 19.32 -10.10
N GLY A 298 6.49 20.13 -11.03
CA GLY A 298 5.69 19.65 -12.15
C GLY A 298 6.56 19.11 -13.28
N LYS A 299 5.96 18.28 -14.16
CA LYS A 299 6.62 17.83 -15.38
C LYS A 299 7.00 19.06 -16.23
N PRO A 300 8.27 19.21 -16.64
CA PRO A 300 8.66 20.34 -17.48
C PRO A 300 8.05 20.22 -18.89
N GLU A 301 7.72 21.36 -19.50
CA GLU A 301 7.13 21.42 -20.86
C GLU A 301 8.11 21.01 -21.98
N GLY A 302 9.40 20.91 -21.64
CA GLY A 302 10.49 20.46 -22.50
C GLY A 302 11.60 19.76 -21.69
N GLY A 303 12.67 19.34 -22.37
CA GLY A 303 13.79 18.64 -21.75
C GLY A 303 14.14 17.35 -22.49
N LEU A 304 15.39 16.90 -22.35
CA LEU A 304 15.85 15.66 -22.99
C LEU A 304 15.48 14.47 -22.11
N PHE A 305 14.77 13.49 -22.68
CA PHE A 305 14.48 12.21 -22.03
C PHE A 305 13.73 12.39 -20.69
N GLY A 306 12.56 13.03 -20.73
CA GLY A 306 11.69 13.14 -19.56
C GLY A 306 11.02 11.81 -19.21
N GLU A 307 10.87 11.52 -17.91
CA GLU A 307 10.22 10.32 -17.37
C GLU A 307 8.90 10.70 -16.67
N PRO A 308 7.75 10.75 -17.38
CA PRO A 308 6.51 11.34 -16.83
C PRO A 308 6.00 10.67 -15.55
N TRP A 309 6.18 9.35 -15.44
CA TRP A 309 5.74 8.55 -14.31
C TRP A 309 6.37 8.98 -12.97
N ILE A 310 7.59 9.56 -13.00
CA ILE A 310 8.26 10.09 -11.80
C ILE A 310 7.46 11.25 -11.20
N TYR A 311 6.96 12.15 -12.04
CA TYR A 311 6.19 13.32 -11.64
C TYR A 311 4.76 12.94 -11.22
N GLU A 312 4.18 11.96 -11.91
CA GLU A 312 2.80 11.51 -11.67
C GLU A 312 2.66 10.77 -10.33
N TYR A 313 3.60 9.86 -10.01
CA TYR A 313 3.53 9.08 -8.77
C TYR A 313 4.88 8.63 -8.23
N GLY A 314 5.90 8.39 -9.06
CA GLY A 314 7.15 7.74 -8.65
C GLY A 314 7.89 8.47 -7.53
N LEU A 315 8.00 9.80 -7.62
CA LEU A 315 8.64 10.60 -6.59
C LEU A 315 7.90 10.55 -5.24
N ARG A 316 6.57 10.52 -5.28
CA ARG A 316 5.74 10.41 -4.08
C ARG A 316 5.82 9.03 -3.43
N ASP A 317 5.99 7.98 -4.23
CA ASP A 317 6.25 6.62 -3.72
C ASP A 317 7.61 6.55 -3.01
N GLU A 318 8.68 7.04 -3.65
CA GLU A 318 10.00 7.08 -3.01
C GLU A 318 10.01 7.96 -1.76
N TYR A 319 9.30 9.09 -1.77
CA TYR A 319 9.10 9.91 -0.57
C TYR A 319 8.42 9.12 0.55
N ALA A 320 7.32 8.41 0.24
CA ALA A 320 6.55 7.67 1.23
C ALA A 320 7.37 6.55 1.90
N VAL A 321 8.15 5.81 1.11
CA VAL A 321 8.94 4.69 1.63
C VAL A 321 10.15 5.19 2.43
N ASN A 322 10.89 6.19 1.93
CA ASN A 322 11.99 6.77 2.69
C ASN A 322 11.50 7.44 3.98
N ALA A 323 10.38 8.16 3.94
CA ALA A 323 9.77 8.77 5.12
C ALA A 323 9.46 7.74 6.21
N TYR A 324 8.92 6.57 5.84
CA TYR A 324 8.61 5.52 6.82
C TYR A 324 9.86 5.06 7.56
N TRP A 325 10.89 4.67 6.82
CA TRP A 325 12.10 4.10 7.39
C TRP A 325 12.99 5.15 8.08
N ALA A 326 12.85 6.43 7.73
CA ALA A 326 13.45 7.55 8.43
C ALA A 326 12.71 7.97 9.72
N GLY A 327 11.54 7.38 10.01
CA GLY A 327 10.74 7.71 11.19
C GLY A 327 9.73 8.86 11.00
N HIS A 328 9.61 9.40 9.79
CA HIS A 328 8.64 10.42 9.40
C HIS A 328 7.28 9.80 9.06
N TYR A 329 6.70 9.06 10.00
CA TYR A 329 5.49 8.25 9.76
C TYR A 329 4.28 9.06 9.31
N ARG A 330 4.14 10.34 9.73
CA ARG A 330 3.06 11.22 9.25
C ARG A 330 3.20 11.53 7.77
N HIS A 331 4.43 11.82 7.33
CA HIS A 331 4.74 12.11 5.94
C HIS A 331 4.55 10.87 5.07
N SER A 332 4.95 9.70 5.56
CA SER A 332 4.71 8.42 4.89
C SER A 332 3.23 8.12 4.72
N LEU A 333 2.44 8.27 5.79
CA LEU A 333 0.99 8.05 5.77
C LEU A 333 0.31 8.99 4.76
N ALA A 334 0.59 10.29 4.83
CA ALA A 334 0.00 11.27 3.92
C ALA A 334 0.31 10.94 2.46
N ALA A 335 1.58 10.65 2.14
CA ALA A 335 1.99 10.31 0.79
C ALA A 335 1.39 9.00 0.27
N CYS A 336 1.22 7.99 1.13
CA CYS A 336 0.53 6.75 0.75
C CYS A 336 -0.97 6.95 0.50
N LEU A 337 -1.64 7.79 1.28
CA LEU A 337 -3.04 8.15 1.04
C LEU A 337 -3.21 8.93 -0.27
N ASP A 338 -2.30 9.85 -0.56
CA ASP A 338 -2.25 10.57 -1.83
C ASP A 338 -2.02 9.61 -3.02
N LEU A 339 -1.12 8.63 -2.89
CA LEU A 339 -0.89 7.60 -3.92
C LEU A 339 -2.12 6.71 -4.14
N LEU A 340 -2.88 6.41 -3.09
CA LEU A 340 -4.16 5.71 -3.19
C LEU A 340 -5.23 6.56 -3.87
N ALA A 341 -5.16 7.88 -3.77
CA ALA A 341 -6.06 8.79 -4.47
C ALA A 341 -5.60 9.10 -5.92
N CYS A 342 -4.33 8.88 -6.24
CA CYS A 342 -3.74 9.22 -7.54
C CYS A 342 -4.30 8.31 -8.65
N PRO A 343 -4.94 8.85 -9.70
CA PRO A 343 -5.54 8.05 -10.77
C PRO A 343 -4.51 7.43 -11.71
N THR A 344 -3.33 8.04 -11.86
CA THR A 344 -2.24 7.54 -12.71
C THR A 344 -1.33 6.54 -12.01
N ALA A 345 -1.48 6.35 -10.69
CA ALA A 345 -0.71 5.38 -9.94
C ALA A 345 -1.08 3.93 -10.35
N PRO A 346 -0.11 3.02 -10.54
CA PRO A 346 -0.37 1.67 -11.04
C PRO A 346 -1.33 0.89 -10.14
N GLU A 347 -2.36 0.29 -10.72
CA GLU A 347 -3.42 -0.41 -9.97
C GLU A 347 -2.88 -1.59 -9.15
N GLY A 348 -1.90 -2.33 -9.70
CA GLY A 348 -1.22 -3.43 -9.01
C GLY A 348 -0.51 -3.02 -7.72
N GLU A 349 -0.07 -1.76 -7.63
CA GLU A 349 0.69 -1.22 -6.50
C GLU A 349 -0.21 -0.67 -5.37
N ARG A 350 -1.52 -0.49 -5.63
CA ARG A 350 -2.46 0.08 -4.63
C ARG A 350 -2.49 -0.69 -3.32
N LYS A 351 -2.36 -2.02 -3.38
CA LYS A 351 -2.28 -2.86 -2.17
C LYS A 351 -1.03 -2.57 -1.35
N ARG A 352 0.11 -2.33 -2.01
CA ARG A 352 1.36 -1.93 -1.34
C ARG A 352 1.22 -0.55 -0.71
N TYR A 353 0.62 0.42 -1.40
CA TYR A 353 0.38 1.76 -0.83
C TYR A 353 -0.53 1.70 0.41
N ALA A 354 -1.60 0.91 0.37
CA ALA A 354 -2.47 0.68 1.53
C ALA A 354 -1.74 -0.01 2.70
N ALA A 355 -0.89 -1.00 2.41
CA ALA A 355 -0.07 -1.63 3.43
C ALA A 355 0.93 -0.64 4.06
N ASN A 356 1.61 0.17 3.25
CA ASN A 356 2.53 1.20 3.72
C ASN A 356 1.83 2.27 4.56
N ALA A 357 0.63 2.72 4.15
CA ALA A 357 -0.21 3.62 4.95
C ALA A 357 -0.52 3.01 6.32
N ARG A 358 -0.92 1.73 6.36
CA ARG A 358 -1.20 1.03 7.61
C ARG A 358 0.04 0.91 8.49
N PHE A 359 1.19 0.54 7.92
CA PHE A 359 2.45 0.47 8.68
C PHE A 359 2.83 1.83 9.26
N ALA A 360 2.72 2.90 8.49
CA ALA A 360 2.97 4.25 8.96
C ALA A 360 2.01 4.65 10.09
N LEU A 361 0.72 4.33 9.96
CA LEU A 361 -0.29 4.58 10.96
C LEU A 361 0.01 3.86 12.29
N GLU A 362 0.43 2.59 12.23
CA GLU A 362 0.80 1.77 13.40
C GLU A 362 2.01 2.34 14.18
N LYS A 363 2.84 3.15 13.53
CA LYS A 363 4.04 3.77 14.12
C LYS A 363 3.83 5.17 14.66
N LEU A 364 2.66 5.78 14.42
CA LEU A 364 2.35 7.10 14.98
C LEU A 364 2.10 6.97 16.48
N PRO A 365 2.90 7.62 17.34
CA PRO A 365 2.63 7.61 18.77
C PRO A 365 1.30 8.31 19.04
N ILE A 366 0.48 7.70 19.90
CA ILE A 366 -0.56 8.42 20.63
C ILE A 366 0.19 9.45 21.49
N PRO A 367 -0.14 10.75 21.44
CA PRO A 367 0.63 11.75 22.19
C PRO A 367 0.52 11.44 23.69
N SER A 368 1.64 11.03 24.28
CA SER A 368 1.86 11.11 25.71
C SER A 368 3.10 11.97 25.89
N GLU A 369 2.95 13.16 26.48
CA GLU A 369 4.10 13.93 26.90
C GLU A 369 4.05 14.14 28.41
N GLY A 370 5.00 13.47 29.07
CA GLY A 370 5.77 14.06 30.15
C GLY A 370 5.07 14.24 31.49
N ARG A 371 5.20 13.23 32.36
CA ARG A 371 5.89 13.34 33.68
C ARG A 371 5.67 12.07 34.50
N GLY A 372 6.80 11.47 34.92
CA GLY A 372 6.89 10.64 36.12
C GLY A 372 6.33 9.22 35.98
N GLY A 373 7.19 8.23 36.26
CA GLY A 373 6.75 6.85 36.41
C GLY A 373 5.64 6.71 37.45
N PHE A 374 4.67 5.84 37.18
CA PHE A 374 3.70 5.39 38.17
C PHE A 374 3.45 3.89 38.03
N LEU A 375 4.47 3.10 38.38
CA LEU A 375 4.23 1.80 39.02
C LEU A 375 4.42 1.98 40.52
N ALA A 376 3.36 2.44 41.21
CA ALA A 376 3.10 2.15 42.62
C ALA A 376 1.75 2.76 43.04
N THR A 377 0.68 1.99 42.93
CA THR A 377 -0.28 1.79 44.03
C THR A 377 -1.25 0.69 43.63
N THR A 378 -0.97 -0.53 44.09
CA THR A 378 -2.00 -1.52 44.38
C THR A 378 -3.03 -0.88 45.33
N ARG A 379 -4.32 -0.92 44.97
CA ARG A 379 -5.39 -0.82 45.97
C ARG A 379 -5.89 -2.24 46.30
N PRO A 380 -5.99 -2.60 47.59
CA PRO A 380 -6.47 -3.90 48.04
C PRO A 380 -8.01 -3.93 48.09
N GLY A 381 -8.59 -5.10 47.81
CA GLY A 381 -9.91 -5.49 48.32
C GLY A 381 -11.07 -5.43 47.33
N ILE A 382 -11.22 -6.48 46.53
CA ILE A 382 -12.50 -7.21 46.34
C ILE A 382 -12.10 -8.69 46.26
N ALA A 383 -12.65 -9.54 47.15
CA ALA A 383 -12.40 -10.98 47.05
C ALA A 383 -13.15 -11.53 45.82
N PRO A 384 -12.56 -12.47 45.03
CA PRO A 384 -13.18 -13.01 43.82
C PRO A 384 -14.56 -13.65 44.00
N SER A 385 -15.00 -13.85 45.25
CA SER A 385 -16.29 -14.43 45.62
C SER A 385 -17.47 -13.44 45.61
N GLU A 386 -17.25 -12.14 45.42
CA GLU A 386 -18.31 -11.10 45.58
C GLU A 386 -18.74 -10.42 44.26
N LEU A 387 -18.31 -10.93 43.09
CA LEU A 387 -18.77 -10.46 41.79
C LEU A 387 -20.03 -11.23 41.32
N PRO A 388 -21.08 -10.55 40.79
CA PRO A 388 -22.29 -11.23 40.31
C PRO A 388 -22.01 -12.16 39.12
N GLY A 389 -22.26 -13.46 39.34
CA GLY A 389 -22.84 -14.50 38.46
C GLY A 389 -22.47 -14.70 36.98
N PHE A 390 -21.93 -13.71 36.26
CA PHE A 390 -21.68 -13.82 34.81
C PHE A 390 -20.32 -14.45 34.48
N TRP A 391 -19.40 -14.49 35.47
CA TRP A 391 -18.03 -14.98 35.31
C TRP A 391 -17.77 -16.37 35.89
N SER A 392 -18.80 -17.11 36.33
CA SER A 392 -18.64 -18.48 36.85
C SER A 392 -18.50 -19.56 35.75
N GLY A 393 -18.25 -19.18 34.50
CA GLY A 393 -18.12 -20.09 33.35
C GLY A 393 -16.73 -20.17 32.71
N LEU A 394 -15.78 -19.28 33.04
CA LEU A 394 -14.40 -19.39 32.55
C LEU A 394 -13.62 -20.30 33.50
N THR A 395 -13.78 -21.60 33.28
CA THR A 395 -12.78 -22.58 33.73
C THR A 395 -11.41 -22.06 33.29
N ARG A 396 -10.42 -22.05 34.21
CA ARG A 396 -9.01 -21.87 33.86
C ARG A 396 -8.74 -22.73 32.62
N HIS A 397 -8.43 -22.11 31.48
CA HIS A 397 -8.10 -22.84 30.26
C HIS A 397 -7.00 -23.84 30.60
N GLN A 398 -7.32 -25.13 30.59
CA GLN A 398 -6.30 -26.15 30.70
C GLN A 398 -5.47 -26.12 29.41
N PRO A 399 -4.13 -26.04 29.49
CA PRO A 399 -3.27 -26.14 28.32
C PRO A 399 -3.59 -27.41 27.54
N TRP A 400 -3.85 -27.28 26.24
CA TRP A 400 -4.14 -28.44 25.40
C TRP A 400 -2.86 -29.20 25.04
N VAL A 401 -2.91 -30.52 25.22
CA VAL A 401 -1.86 -31.45 24.82
C VAL A 401 -2.43 -32.40 23.76
N PRO A 402 -1.90 -32.42 22.52
CA PRO A 402 -2.29 -33.41 21.52
C PRO A 402 -1.92 -34.81 22.00
N ALA A 403 -2.72 -35.82 21.64
CA ALA A 403 -2.53 -37.20 22.10
C ALA A 403 -1.24 -37.87 21.60
N ARG A 404 -0.63 -37.31 20.54
CA ARG A 404 0.67 -37.72 19.98
C ARG A 404 1.39 -36.51 19.38
N PRO A 405 2.71 -36.56 19.18
CA PRO A 405 3.43 -35.53 18.42
C PRO A 405 2.88 -35.43 17.00
N GLN A 406 2.73 -34.21 16.49
CA GLN A 406 2.11 -33.93 15.20
C GLN A 406 2.84 -32.84 14.42
N GLY A 407 2.78 -32.98 13.09
CA GLY A 407 3.16 -31.94 12.15
C GLY A 407 2.27 -30.71 12.27
N GLY A 408 2.73 -29.60 11.68
CA GLY A 408 2.07 -28.32 11.83
C GLY A 408 0.62 -28.28 11.33
N THR A 409 0.35 -28.89 10.18
CA THR A 409 -0.99 -28.93 9.58
C THR A 409 -1.99 -29.68 10.47
N GLU A 410 -1.59 -30.86 10.95
CA GLU A 410 -2.42 -31.71 11.81
C GLU A 410 -2.69 -31.01 13.15
N LEU A 411 -1.65 -30.39 13.73
CA LEU A 411 -1.74 -29.64 14.98
C LEU A 411 -2.73 -28.46 14.88
N MET A 412 -2.71 -27.74 13.76
CA MET A 412 -3.64 -26.62 13.52
C MET A 412 -5.08 -27.11 13.35
N HIS A 413 -5.28 -28.18 12.59
CA HIS A 413 -6.61 -28.74 12.37
C HIS A 413 -7.22 -29.31 13.66
N GLU A 414 -6.46 -30.10 14.44
CA GLU A 414 -6.94 -30.64 15.72
C GLU A 414 -7.19 -29.51 16.74
N GLY A 415 -6.26 -28.54 16.80
CA GLY A 415 -6.38 -27.38 17.69
C GLY A 415 -7.61 -26.53 17.41
N LEU A 416 -7.92 -26.30 16.12
CA LEU A 416 -9.12 -25.59 15.68
C LEU A 416 -10.38 -26.40 15.96
N SER A 417 -10.40 -27.68 15.56
CA SER A 417 -11.56 -28.57 15.71
C SER A 417 -11.99 -28.71 17.16
N ARG A 418 -11.04 -28.82 18.09
CA ARG A 418 -11.34 -28.93 19.52
C ARG A 418 -11.96 -27.65 20.09
N ARG A 419 -11.50 -26.48 19.63
CA ARG A 419 -11.92 -25.18 20.20
C ARG A 419 -13.24 -24.68 19.61
N LEU A 420 -13.47 -24.90 18.32
CA LEU A 420 -14.74 -24.56 17.67
C LEU A 420 -15.81 -25.65 17.83
N GLY A 421 -15.38 -26.90 17.99
CA GLY A 421 -16.27 -28.03 18.23
C GLY A 421 -17.42 -28.10 17.20
N PRO A 422 -18.69 -28.10 17.64
CA PRO A 422 -19.85 -28.17 16.75
C PRO A 422 -19.93 -27.03 15.73
N ALA A 423 -19.39 -25.84 16.02
CA ALA A 423 -19.46 -24.72 15.10
C ALA A 423 -18.76 -25.03 13.77
N LEU A 424 -17.61 -25.72 13.82
CA LEU A 424 -16.84 -26.09 12.64
C LEU A 424 -17.62 -27.06 11.71
N GLN A 425 -18.60 -27.81 12.25
CA GLN A 425 -19.46 -28.70 11.47
C GLN A 425 -20.46 -27.95 10.57
N ARG A 426 -20.58 -26.62 10.68
CA ARG A 426 -21.43 -25.82 9.80
C ARG A 426 -20.81 -25.56 8.42
N ILE A 427 -19.51 -25.77 8.30
CA ILE A 427 -18.78 -25.71 7.04
C ILE A 427 -18.22 -27.09 6.71
N GLN A 428 -17.87 -27.28 5.43
CA GLN A 428 -17.02 -28.39 5.04
C GLN A 428 -15.58 -27.90 4.94
N LEU A 429 -14.74 -28.29 5.87
CA LEU A 429 -13.31 -27.93 5.88
C LEU A 429 -12.46 -29.01 5.18
N CYS A 430 -11.73 -28.63 4.14
CA CYS A 430 -10.75 -29.47 3.47
C CYS A 430 -9.34 -28.91 3.66
N LEU A 431 -8.37 -29.74 4.03
CA LEU A 431 -6.96 -29.34 4.16
C LEU A 431 -6.21 -29.65 2.86
N ASN A 432 -5.70 -28.62 2.19
CA ASN A 432 -4.93 -28.65 0.93
C ASN A 432 -5.63 -29.28 -0.30
N GLY A 433 -6.44 -30.32 -0.13
CA GLY A 433 -7.06 -31.11 -1.19
C GLY A 433 -8.53 -30.78 -1.45
N TYR A 434 -9.11 -31.57 -2.36
CA TYR A 434 -10.51 -31.53 -2.75
C TYR A 434 -10.98 -32.96 -3.02
N ASP A 435 -12.08 -33.39 -2.38
CA ASP A 435 -12.69 -34.72 -2.57
C ASP A 435 -14.15 -34.55 -2.99
N GLU A 436 -14.42 -34.80 -4.27
CA GLU A 436 -15.75 -34.61 -4.86
C GLU A 436 -16.82 -35.51 -4.25
N GLY A 437 -16.44 -36.73 -3.82
CA GLY A 437 -17.36 -37.69 -3.22
C GLY A 437 -17.77 -37.35 -1.79
N ARG A 438 -17.11 -36.37 -1.16
CA ARG A 438 -17.38 -35.94 0.22
C ARG A 438 -18.14 -34.62 0.31
N ILE A 439 -18.43 -33.96 -0.81
CA ILE A 439 -19.12 -32.66 -0.81
C ILE A 439 -20.60 -32.87 -0.53
N ASP A 440 -21.08 -32.35 0.61
CA ASP A 440 -22.42 -32.61 1.13
C ASP A 440 -23.33 -31.36 1.12
N GLY A 441 -22.95 -30.33 0.37
CA GLY A 441 -23.73 -29.11 0.16
C GLY A 441 -23.49 -28.02 1.20
N ARG A 442 -22.72 -28.27 2.27
CA ARG A 442 -22.24 -27.21 3.16
C ARG A 442 -21.23 -26.30 2.45
N PRO A 443 -21.04 -25.04 2.91
CA PRO A 443 -20.01 -24.16 2.37
C PRO A 443 -18.63 -24.81 2.44
N LEU A 444 -18.00 -25.03 1.28
CA LEU A 444 -16.68 -25.62 1.18
C LEU A 444 -15.59 -24.59 1.47
N VAL A 445 -14.82 -24.83 2.53
CA VAL A 445 -13.65 -24.03 2.91
C VAL A 445 -12.41 -24.88 2.71
N VAL A 446 -11.47 -24.38 1.93
CA VAL A 446 -10.18 -25.05 1.70
C VAL A 446 -9.11 -24.31 2.48
N TRP A 447 -8.55 -24.94 3.51
CA TRP A 447 -7.44 -24.41 4.29
C TRP A 447 -6.12 -24.97 3.78
N ILE A 448 -5.31 -24.10 3.21
CA ILE A 448 -4.10 -24.43 2.46
C ILE A 448 -2.89 -24.14 3.34
N HIS A 449 -2.15 -25.19 3.69
CA HIS A 449 -0.88 -25.14 4.40
C HIS A 449 0.32 -25.41 3.48
N HIS A 450 0.08 -26.01 2.31
CA HIS A 450 1.11 -26.39 1.34
C HIS A 450 1.54 -25.22 0.45
N ALA A 451 2.71 -25.36 -0.18
CA ALA A 451 3.18 -24.46 -1.22
C ALA A 451 2.51 -24.78 -2.59
N PRO A 452 2.48 -23.84 -3.55
CA PRO A 452 1.76 -24.01 -4.82
C PRO A 452 2.28 -25.14 -5.72
N ASP A 453 3.53 -25.53 -5.55
CA ASP A 453 4.22 -26.57 -6.32
C ASP A 453 3.90 -27.99 -5.84
N GLN A 454 3.20 -28.13 -4.70
CA GLN A 454 2.93 -29.44 -4.12
C GLN A 454 1.78 -30.17 -4.82
N PRO A 455 1.89 -31.50 -5.04
CA PRO A 455 0.85 -32.28 -5.73
C PRO A 455 -0.55 -32.18 -5.09
N ALA A 456 -0.61 -32.03 -3.76
CA ALA A 456 -1.86 -31.98 -3.02
C ALA A 456 -2.78 -30.81 -3.42
N VAL A 457 -2.22 -29.73 -3.98
CA VAL A 457 -2.97 -28.54 -4.40
C VAL A 457 -3.12 -28.42 -5.93
N ALA A 458 -2.60 -29.39 -6.69
CA ALA A 458 -2.61 -29.34 -8.17
C ALA A 458 -4.03 -29.28 -8.77
N TRP A 459 -5.03 -29.75 -8.03
CA TRP A 459 -6.44 -29.69 -8.43
C TRP A 459 -6.98 -28.26 -8.58
N LEU A 460 -6.33 -27.26 -7.98
CA LEU A 460 -6.70 -25.84 -8.11
C LEU A 460 -6.57 -25.31 -9.55
N ARG A 461 -5.93 -26.07 -10.46
CA ARG A 461 -5.91 -25.75 -11.90
C ARG A 461 -7.24 -26.00 -12.61
N ASP A 462 -8.19 -26.65 -11.94
CA ASP A 462 -9.52 -26.98 -12.46
C ASP A 462 -10.53 -25.89 -12.03
N PRO A 463 -10.96 -24.98 -12.94
CA PRO A 463 -11.83 -23.87 -12.60
C PRO A 463 -13.21 -24.32 -12.10
N ALA A 464 -13.68 -25.50 -12.51
CA ALA A 464 -14.96 -26.05 -12.06
C ALA A 464 -14.90 -26.42 -10.57
N LYS A 465 -13.77 -26.99 -10.12
CA LYS A 465 -13.53 -27.27 -8.70
C LYS A 465 -13.33 -25.99 -7.91
N VAL A 466 -12.56 -25.04 -8.43
CA VAL A 466 -12.35 -23.71 -7.80
C VAL A 466 -13.68 -22.98 -7.61
N GLY A 467 -14.57 -23.02 -8.61
CA GLY A 467 -15.87 -22.35 -8.54
C GLY A 467 -16.78 -22.85 -7.41
N ARG A 468 -16.62 -24.10 -6.98
CA ARG A 468 -17.38 -24.73 -5.88
C ARG A 468 -16.85 -24.38 -4.49
N VAL A 469 -15.65 -23.80 -4.39
CA VAL A 469 -15.07 -23.40 -3.10
C VAL A 469 -15.66 -22.07 -2.66
N ALA A 470 -16.20 -22.05 -1.45
CA ALA A 470 -16.75 -20.85 -0.84
C ALA A 470 -15.64 -19.90 -0.39
N ARG A 471 -14.59 -20.44 0.26
CA ARG A 471 -13.41 -19.69 0.72
C ARG A 471 -12.13 -20.51 0.64
N PHE A 472 -11.05 -19.85 0.20
CA PHE A 472 -9.68 -20.34 0.34
C PHE A 472 -9.04 -19.62 1.52
N VAL A 473 -8.53 -20.39 2.47
CA VAL A 473 -7.84 -19.88 3.66
C VAL A 473 -6.37 -20.21 3.54
N PHE A 474 -5.52 -19.19 3.61
CA PHE A 474 -4.06 -19.30 3.59
C PHE A 474 -3.49 -19.01 4.97
N VAL A 475 -2.30 -19.51 5.27
CA VAL A 475 -1.63 -19.33 6.57
C VAL A 475 -0.65 -18.16 6.60
N SER A 476 -0.41 -17.50 5.46
CA SER A 476 0.37 -16.25 5.34
C SER A 476 -0.03 -15.47 4.09
N GLU A 477 0.25 -14.16 4.08
CA GLU A 477 0.07 -13.33 2.88
C GLU A 477 1.07 -13.69 1.79
N TRP A 478 2.31 -14.06 2.15
CA TRP A 478 3.27 -14.61 1.20
C TRP A 478 2.69 -15.82 0.46
N GLN A 479 2.13 -16.80 1.19
CA GLN A 479 1.53 -17.99 0.57
C GLN A 479 0.32 -17.61 -0.30
N ARG A 480 -0.57 -16.74 0.18
CA ARG A 480 -1.73 -16.28 -0.59
C ARG A 480 -1.33 -15.65 -1.91
N ALA A 481 -0.31 -14.78 -1.91
CA ALA A 481 0.20 -14.15 -3.13
C ALA A 481 0.73 -15.18 -4.13
N GLN A 482 1.48 -16.18 -3.66
CA GLN A 482 1.99 -17.26 -4.52
C GLN A 482 0.85 -18.08 -5.16
N PHE A 483 -0.22 -18.38 -4.42
CA PHE A 483 -1.37 -19.12 -4.95
C PHE A 483 -2.21 -18.30 -5.93
N LEU A 484 -2.39 -16.99 -5.68
CA LEU A 484 -3.06 -16.10 -6.62
C LEU A 484 -2.30 -16.02 -7.95
N ALA A 485 -0.97 -15.95 -7.90
CA ALA A 485 -0.12 -15.97 -9.09
C ALA A 485 -0.14 -17.34 -9.81
N ALA A 486 -0.14 -18.45 -9.07
CA ALA A 486 -0.04 -19.80 -9.66
C ALA A 486 -1.36 -20.36 -10.22
N PHE A 487 -2.51 -19.99 -9.66
CA PHE A 487 -3.81 -20.61 -9.95
C PHE A 487 -4.93 -19.63 -10.31
N ALA A 488 -4.66 -18.31 -10.36
CA ALA A 488 -5.65 -17.27 -10.68
C ALA A 488 -6.95 -17.37 -9.84
N LEU A 489 -6.81 -17.68 -8.55
CA LEU A 489 -7.96 -17.85 -7.65
C LEU A 489 -8.72 -16.51 -7.48
N PRO A 490 -10.05 -16.54 -7.26
CA PRO A 490 -10.83 -15.34 -7.01
C PRO A 490 -10.37 -14.65 -5.71
N ALA A 491 -9.77 -13.46 -5.82
CA ALA A 491 -9.08 -12.80 -4.72
C ALA A 491 -10.01 -12.46 -3.54
N GLU A 492 -11.29 -12.21 -3.82
CA GLU A 492 -12.35 -11.94 -2.85
C GLU A 492 -12.78 -13.17 -2.04
N ARG A 493 -12.42 -14.38 -2.50
CA ARG A 493 -12.63 -15.64 -1.77
C ARG A 493 -11.38 -16.12 -1.03
N CYS A 494 -10.25 -15.42 -1.19
CA CYS A 494 -8.95 -15.78 -0.64
C CYS A 494 -8.63 -14.93 0.60
N LEU A 495 -8.63 -15.54 1.78
CA LEU A 495 -8.34 -14.88 3.06
C LEU A 495 -7.12 -15.49 3.77
N VAL A 496 -6.50 -14.74 4.67
CA VAL A 496 -5.37 -15.23 5.47
C VAL A 496 -5.79 -15.43 6.93
N LEU A 497 -5.77 -16.67 7.40
CA LEU A 497 -5.85 -17.02 8.81
C LEU A 497 -4.56 -17.75 9.21
N ARG A 498 -3.66 -17.02 9.87
CA ARG A 498 -2.34 -17.51 10.31
C ARG A 498 -2.45 -18.73 11.23
N ASN A 499 -1.37 -19.49 11.31
CA ASN A 499 -1.23 -20.53 12.33
C ASN A 499 -1.35 -19.96 13.75
N ALA A 500 -1.56 -20.83 14.73
CA ALA A 500 -1.66 -20.45 16.14
C ALA A 500 -0.96 -21.43 17.06
N THR A 501 -0.55 -20.95 18.24
CA THR A 501 0.04 -21.73 19.32
C THR A 501 -0.48 -21.23 20.67
N GLU A 502 -0.10 -21.92 21.74
CA GLU A 502 -0.32 -21.46 23.11
C GLU A 502 0.78 -20.46 23.48
N VAL A 503 0.41 -19.20 23.75
CA VAL A 503 1.37 -18.16 24.12
C VAL A 503 1.29 -17.90 25.63
N PRO A 504 2.41 -18.01 26.38
CA PRO A 504 2.41 -17.77 27.82
C PRO A 504 1.92 -16.36 28.18
N ASP A 505 1.12 -16.23 29.24
CA ASP A 505 0.63 -14.92 29.72
C ASP A 505 1.70 -14.05 30.37
N ARG A 506 2.80 -14.67 30.83
CA ARG A 506 3.93 -13.98 31.43
C ARG A 506 5.06 -13.86 30.44
N ASP A 507 5.59 -12.65 30.30
CA ASP A 507 6.81 -12.41 29.53
C ASP A 507 8.00 -13.07 30.23
N ARG A 508 8.94 -13.58 29.42
CA ARG A 508 10.21 -14.09 29.88
C ARG A 508 11.05 -12.92 30.36
N ALA A 509 11.54 -12.99 31.59
CA ALA A 509 12.51 -12.04 32.09
C ALA A 509 13.84 -12.19 31.32
N PRO A 510 14.50 -11.08 30.95
CA PRO A 510 15.87 -11.11 30.46
C PRO A 510 16.78 -11.87 31.43
N ALA A 511 17.36 -12.98 30.99
CA ALA A 511 18.30 -13.74 31.78
C ALA A 511 19.54 -14.06 30.95
N ARG A 512 20.72 -13.67 31.44
CA ARG A 512 22.00 -14.09 30.90
C ARG A 512 22.39 -15.41 31.59
N ARG A 513 21.86 -16.52 31.08
CA ARG A 513 22.21 -17.87 31.55
C ARG A 513 23.49 -18.33 30.84
N ARG A 514 24.36 -19.03 31.58
CA ARG A 514 25.57 -19.68 31.05
C ARG A 514 25.61 -21.13 31.56
N PRO A 515 25.86 -22.14 30.71
CA PRO A 515 25.97 -22.03 29.24
C PRO A 515 24.65 -21.57 28.60
N LEU A 516 24.74 -20.89 27.44
CA LEU A 516 23.54 -20.53 26.66
C LEU A 516 22.95 -21.77 26.00
N LYS A 517 21.62 -21.87 26.00
CA LYS A 517 20.93 -23.01 25.37
C LYS A 517 20.40 -22.61 24.00
N VAL A 518 20.87 -23.30 22.97
CA VAL A 518 20.43 -23.14 21.58
C VAL A 518 19.56 -24.32 21.21
N ALA A 519 18.50 -24.12 20.43
CA ALA A 519 17.63 -25.20 19.98
C ALA A 519 17.46 -25.28 18.47
N TYR A 520 17.18 -26.50 18.02
CA TYR A 520 16.57 -26.81 16.73
C TYR A 520 15.38 -27.72 16.95
N THR A 521 14.19 -27.33 16.46
CA THR A 521 12.92 -27.97 16.81
C THR A 521 12.10 -28.42 15.59
N SER A 522 12.75 -28.57 14.43
CA SER A 522 12.08 -28.86 13.15
C SER A 522 12.50 -30.22 12.58
N THR A 523 11.94 -30.59 11.43
CA THR A 523 12.26 -31.84 10.73
C THR A 523 13.63 -31.77 10.05
N PRO A 524 14.36 -32.89 9.92
CA PRO A 524 15.80 -32.88 9.57
C PRO A 524 16.13 -32.22 8.24
N TYR A 525 15.29 -32.37 7.22
CA TYR A 525 15.53 -31.83 5.88
C TYR A 525 15.35 -30.29 5.78
N ARG A 526 14.90 -29.64 6.86
CA ARG A 526 14.75 -28.18 6.96
C ARG A 526 16.00 -27.53 7.56
N GLY A 527 17.18 -27.99 7.15
CA GLY A 527 18.46 -27.37 7.51
C GLY A 527 19.20 -27.94 8.72
N LEU A 528 18.84 -29.10 9.28
CA LEU A 528 19.59 -29.68 10.41
C LEU A 528 21.06 -29.96 10.03
N SER A 529 21.33 -30.44 8.81
CA SER A 529 22.69 -30.64 8.32
C SER A 529 23.52 -29.36 8.30
N VAL A 530 22.93 -28.24 7.86
CA VAL A 530 23.55 -26.91 7.85
C VAL A 530 23.86 -26.46 9.27
N LEU A 531 22.93 -26.68 10.21
CA LEU A 531 23.14 -26.32 11.61
C LEU A 531 24.29 -27.10 12.25
N LEU A 532 24.35 -28.42 12.07
CA LEU A 532 25.41 -29.24 12.67
C LEU A 532 26.79 -28.90 12.09
N GLU A 533 26.84 -28.50 10.82
CA GLU A 533 28.06 -28.00 10.20
C GLU A 533 28.46 -26.63 10.75
N ALA A 534 27.51 -25.70 10.85
CA ALA A 534 27.74 -24.38 11.43
C ALA A 534 28.19 -24.46 12.90
N TRP A 535 27.60 -25.38 13.68
CA TRP A 535 27.96 -25.61 15.08
C TRP A 535 29.38 -26.17 15.22
N ALA A 536 29.75 -27.12 14.36
CA ALA A 536 31.11 -27.67 14.33
C ALA A 536 32.16 -26.60 13.97
N GLN A 537 31.80 -25.65 13.09
CA GLN A 537 32.68 -24.54 12.72
C GLN A 537 32.79 -23.48 13.82
N ALA A 538 31.67 -23.15 14.48
CA ALA A 538 31.65 -22.16 15.56
C ALA A 538 32.30 -22.69 16.86
N ALA A 539 32.21 -23.99 17.12
CA ALA A 539 32.78 -24.70 18.27
C ALA A 539 32.63 -23.95 19.61
N PRO A 540 31.41 -23.55 20.03
CA PRO A 540 31.22 -22.70 21.20
C PRO A 540 31.50 -23.45 22.51
N GLU A 541 32.31 -22.84 23.37
CA GLU A 541 32.68 -23.40 24.69
C GLU A 541 31.63 -23.09 25.78
N GLU A 542 30.88 -21.98 25.66
CA GLU A 542 29.88 -21.53 26.64
C GLU A 542 28.42 -21.70 26.17
N ALA A 543 28.15 -22.66 25.27
CA ALA A 543 26.81 -22.92 24.78
C ALA A 543 26.56 -24.41 24.49
N GLU A 544 25.30 -24.82 24.63
CA GLU A 544 24.81 -26.17 24.38
C GLU A 544 23.72 -26.14 23.30
N LEU A 545 23.77 -27.04 22.32
CA LEU A 545 22.76 -27.19 21.27
C LEU A 545 21.82 -28.36 21.57
N HIS A 546 20.54 -28.09 21.71
CA HIS A 546 19.48 -29.07 21.91
C HIS A 546 18.72 -29.32 20.60
N VAL A 547 18.76 -30.55 20.10
CA VAL A 547 18.14 -30.93 18.82
C VAL A 547 16.94 -31.84 19.08
N TRP A 548 15.74 -31.30 18.85
CA TRP A 548 14.49 -32.06 18.75
C TRP A 548 14.10 -32.16 17.28
N SER A 549 14.44 -33.28 16.65
CA SER A 549 14.22 -33.48 15.22
C SER A 549 13.95 -34.95 14.94
N SER A 550 12.84 -35.24 14.28
CA SER A 550 12.50 -36.57 13.77
C SER A 550 11.56 -36.43 12.57
N HIS A 551 11.72 -37.29 11.57
CA HIS A 551 10.80 -37.36 10.46
C HIS A 551 9.48 -38.07 10.85
N LYS A 552 9.51 -38.91 11.90
CA LYS A 552 8.33 -39.58 12.47
C LYS A 552 7.24 -38.63 12.98
N LEU A 553 7.53 -37.33 13.06
CA LEU A 553 6.54 -36.28 13.32
C LEU A 553 5.33 -36.34 12.38
N TYR A 554 5.52 -36.81 11.13
CA TYR A 554 4.45 -36.95 10.14
C TYR A 554 3.63 -38.26 10.28
N GLY A 555 3.82 -39.00 11.36
CA GLY A 555 2.98 -40.13 11.73
C GLY A 555 3.51 -41.50 11.26
N PRO A 556 2.66 -42.56 11.30
CA PRO A 556 3.10 -43.95 11.19
C PRO A 556 3.78 -44.35 9.87
N GLY A 557 3.60 -43.58 8.80
CA GLY A 557 4.22 -43.82 7.49
C GLY A 557 5.56 -43.12 7.29
N ALA A 558 6.02 -42.31 8.25
CA ALA A 558 7.26 -41.57 8.16
C ALA A 558 8.42 -42.31 8.85
N ASP A 559 9.57 -42.39 8.17
CA ASP A 559 10.75 -43.14 8.62
C ASP A 559 11.94 -42.22 8.90
N ASP A 560 12.67 -42.54 9.98
CA ASP A 560 13.89 -41.85 10.39
C ASP A 560 15.15 -42.46 9.73
N ALA A 561 15.07 -43.66 9.14
CA ALA A 561 16.22 -44.32 8.53
C ALA A 561 17.02 -43.45 7.53
N PRO A 562 16.39 -42.64 6.65
CA PRO A 562 17.11 -41.76 5.73
C PRO A 562 17.98 -40.68 6.42
N TYR A 563 17.69 -40.37 7.68
CA TYR A 563 18.35 -39.32 8.46
C TYR A 563 19.19 -39.88 9.62
N ALA A 564 19.33 -41.21 9.73
CA ALA A 564 20.01 -41.87 10.83
C ALA A 564 21.47 -41.39 11.02
N THR A 565 22.21 -41.20 9.94
CA THR A 565 23.57 -40.64 9.96
C THR A 565 23.61 -39.20 10.48
N LEU A 566 22.58 -38.40 10.17
CA LEU A 566 22.48 -37.02 10.64
C LEU A 566 22.19 -36.95 12.14
N TYR A 567 21.31 -37.82 12.64
CA TYR A 567 21.04 -37.93 14.08
C TYR A 567 22.24 -38.48 14.86
N ALA A 568 22.93 -39.49 14.32
CA ALA A 568 24.17 -39.99 14.90
C ALA A 568 25.25 -38.90 14.98
N ARG A 569 25.35 -38.05 13.94
CA ARG A 569 26.24 -36.87 13.95
C ARG A 569 25.84 -35.88 15.04
N ALA A 570 24.55 -35.55 15.18
CA ALA A 570 24.07 -34.66 16.24
C ALA A 570 24.42 -35.21 17.64
N ALA A 571 24.28 -36.52 17.86
CA ALA A 571 24.61 -37.16 19.13
C ALA A 571 26.13 -37.25 19.42
N ALA A 572 26.98 -37.17 18.40
CA ALA A 572 28.43 -37.30 18.52
C ALA A 572 29.18 -35.96 18.62
N LEU A 573 28.55 -34.84 18.23
CA LEU A 573 29.19 -33.53 18.24
C LEU A 573 29.33 -32.97 19.68
N PRO A 574 30.45 -32.32 20.03
CA PRO A 574 30.63 -31.70 21.34
C PRO A 574 29.55 -30.64 21.63
N ASN A 575 29.06 -30.63 22.87
CA ASN A 575 28.01 -29.72 23.35
C ASN A 575 26.70 -29.79 22.54
N VAL A 576 26.42 -30.91 21.87
CA VAL A 576 25.14 -31.17 21.18
C VAL A 576 24.39 -32.30 21.88
N HIS A 577 23.11 -32.05 22.17
CA HIS A 577 22.20 -32.98 22.81
C HIS A 577 21.05 -33.30 21.85
N TYR A 578 21.07 -34.50 21.27
CA TYR A 578 19.97 -34.99 20.45
C TYR A 578 18.89 -35.66 21.31
N HIS A 579 17.67 -35.13 21.24
CA HIS A 579 16.54 -35.55 22.09
C HIS A 579 15.48 -36.37 21.33
N GLY A 580 15.64 -36.54 20.02
CA GLY A 580 14.64 -37.22 19.19
C GLY A 580 13.33 -36.44 19.07
N LEU A 581 12.20 -37.16 19.14
CA LEU A 581 10.86 -36.60 19.02
C LEU A 581 10.26 -36.35 20.41
N LEU A 582 9.71 -35.16 20.61
CA LEU A 582 9.02 -34.77 21.83
C LEU A 582 7.56 -34.37 21.52
N PRO A 583 6.57 -34.67 22.38
CA PRO A 583 5.22 -34.16 22.23
C PRO A 583 5.20 -32.63 22.14
N ASN A 584 4.33 -32.06 21.28
CA ASN A 584 4.37 -30.62 21.00
C ASN A 584 4.23 -29.74 22.25
N ALA A 585 3.43 -30.15 23.25
CA ALA A 585 3.28 -29.41 24.50
C ALA A 585 4.55 -29.44 25.37
N GLU A 586 5.22 -30.58 25.42
CA GLU A 586 6.50 -30.72 26.13
C GLU A 586 7.61 -29.97 25.41
N LEU A 587 7.60 -29.94 24.07
CA LEU A 587 8.52 -29.13 23.27
C LEU A 587 8.35 -27.63 23.53
N ARG A 588 7.11 -27.14 23.57
CA ARG A 588 6.82 -25.75 23.99
C ARG A 588 7.29 -25.45 25.40
N ALA A 589 7.10 -26.39 26.34
CA ALA A 589 7.59 -26.24 27.70
C ALA A 589 9.13 -26.20 27.76
N ALA A 590 9.81 -27.04 26.97
CA ALA A 590 11.27 -27.05 26.87
C ALA A 590 11.83 -25.73 26.31
N LEU A 591 11.14 -25.12 25.33
CA LEU A 591 11.53 -23.83 24.75
C LEU A 591 11.57 -22.68 25.77
N ALA A 592 10.84 -22.78 26.89
CA ALA A 592 10.91 -21.78 27.97
C ALA A 592 12.32 -21.68 28.62
N ASP A 593 13.16 -22.72 28.45
CA ASP A 593 14.53 -22.77 28.93
C ASP A 593 15.58 -22.57 27.81
N ILE A 594 15.14 -22.35 26.57
CA ILE A 594 16.03 -22.14 25.40
C ILE A 594 16.26 -20.66 25.17
N ASP A 595 17.50 -20.21 24.99
CA ASP A 595 17.82 -18.80 24.73
C ASP A 595 17.71 -18.45 23.24
N ILE A 596 18.18 -19.33 22.36
CA ILE A 596 18.25 -19.09 20.91
C ILE A 596 17.60 -20.25 20.14
N LEU A 597 16.70 -19.96 19.21
CA LEU A 597 16.33 -20.91 18.15
C LEU A 597 17.25 -20.68 16.95
N ALA A 598 18.13 -21.66 16.68
CA ALA A 598 19.00 -21.66 15.53
C ALA A 598 18.32 -22.39 14.36
N TYR A 599 17.82 -21.65 13.38
CA TYR A 599 17.01 -22.22 12.30
C TYR A 599 17.55 -21.87 10.91
N PRO A 600 18.65 -22.51 10.45
CA PRO A 600 19.23 -22.30 9.13
C PRO A 600 18.45 -23.03 8.03
N ASN A 601 17.17 -22.69 7.96
CA ASN A 601 16.17 -23.39 7.18
C ASN A 601 16.45 -23.33 5.66
N THR A 602 16.31 -24.48 5.00
CA THR A 602 16.54 -24.65 3.56
C THR A 602 15.25 -24.88 2.77
N PHE A 603 14.10 -24.74 3.42
CA PHE A 603 12.79 -25.03 2.85
C PHE A 603 11.91 -23.77 2.81
N ALA A 604 11.23 -23.47 1.70
CA ALA A 604 10.33 -22.30 1.66
C ALA A 604 9.13 -22.49 2.59
N GLU A 605 9.15 -21.83 3.75
CA GLU A 605 8.10 -21.95 4.76
C GLU A 605 6.82 -21.21 4.33
N THR A 606 5.66 -21.79 4.63
CA THR A 606 4.36 -21.13 4.42
C THR A 606 3.86 -20.42 5.67
N SER A 607 4.13 -20.95 6.87
CA SER A 607 3.96 -20.30 8.18
C SER A 607 4.61 -21.18 9.25
N CYS A 608 5.84 -20.85 9.66
CA CYS A 608 6.69 -21.78 10.40
C CYS A 608 6.33 -21.87 11.89
N LEU A 609 5.72 -23.00 12.32
CA LEU A 609 5.36 -23.20 13.73
C LEU A 609 6.56 -23.29 14.67
N ALA A 610 7.69 -23.85 14.23
CA ALA A 610 8.90 -23.91 15.06
C ALA A 610 9.38 -22.50 15.46
N VAL A 611 9.34 -21.56 14.51
CA VAL A 611 9.66 -20.14 14.76
C VAL A 611 8.60 -19.49 15.64
N ILE A 612 7.32 -19.69 15.35
CA ILE A 612 6.21 -19.13 16.15
C ILE A 612 6.29 -19.58 17.62
N GLU A 613 6.51 -20.88 17.87
CA GLU A 613 6.61 -21.44 19.22
C GLU A 613 7.85 -20.93 19.96
N ALA A 614 9.00 -20.82 19.28
CA ALA A 614 10.20 -20.23 19.88
C ALA A 614 10.01 -18.74 20.20
N MET A 615 9.36 -17.99 19.31
CA MET A 615 9.06 -16.58 19.55
C MET A 615 8.10 -16.40 20.73
N ALA A 616 7.06 -17.22 20.82
CA ALA A 616 6.11 -17.25 21.93
C ALA A 616 6.78 -17.61 23.27
N ALA A 617 7.83 -18.43 23.24
CA ALA A 617 8.66 -18.75 24.42
C ALA A 617 9.70 -17.65 24.75
N GLY A 618 9.80 -16.60 23.92
CA GLY A 618 10.75 -15.50 24.12
C GLY A 618 12.18 -15.83 23.67
N CYS A 619 12.38 -16.88 22.86
CA CYS A 619 13.69 -17.22 22.30
C CYS A 619 14.12 -16.16 21.28
N ARG A 620 15.42 -15.90 21.18
CA ARG A 620 16.02 -15.19 20.05
C ARG A 620 16.02 -16.12 18.84
N VAL A 621 15.44 -15.71 17.73
CA VAL A 621 15.40 -16.54 16.50
C VAL A 621 16.45 -16.06 15.50
N ILE A 622 17.19 -17.00 14.91
CA ILE A 622 18.11 -16.75 13.77
C ILE A 622 17.64 -17.62 12.60
N CYS A 623 17.24 -17.01 11.49
CA CYS A 623 16.71 -17.75 10.33
C CYS A 623 16.88 -16.97 9.01
N PRO A 624 16.89 -17.66 7.85
CA PRO A 624 17.05 -16.97 6.57
C PRO A 624 15.75 -16.31 6.11
N SER A 625 15.87 -15.33 5.21
CA SER A 625 14.75 -14.71 4.50
C SER A 625 14.23 -15.61 3.37
N LEU A 626 13.71 -16.80 3.73
CA LEU A 626 13.20 -17.80 2.80
C LEU A 626 11.71 -18.09 3.03
N GLY A 627 10.89 -17.96 1.98
CA GLY A 627 9.44 -18.13 2.07
C GLY A 627 8.78 -17.07 2.97
N ALA A 628 7.79 -17.50 3.76
CA ALA A 628 7.06 -16.67 4.72
C ALA A 628 7.80 -16.42 6.05
N LEU A 629 9.10 -16.79 6.17
CA LEU A 629 9.86 -16.57 7.40
C LEU A 629 9.96 -15.08 7.80
N PRO A 630 10.19 -14.11 6.89
CA PRO A 630 10.17 -12.69 7.24
C PRO A 630 8.81 -12.23 7.78
N GLU A 631 7.71 -12.70 7.18
CA GLU A 631 6.35 -12.41 7.64
C GLU A 631 6.10 -13.06 9.02
N THR A 632 6.55 -14.30 9.21
CA THR A 632 6.37 -15.06 10.46
C THR A 632 7.14 -14.42 11.62
N ALA A 633 8.35 -13.95 11.35
CA ALA A 633 9.23 -13.35 12.35
C ALA A 633 8.84 -11.91 12.73
N ALA A 634 8.04 -11.23 11.91
CA ALA A 634 7.55 -9.86 12.15
C ALA A 634 8.65 -8.86 12.61
N GLY A 635 9.87 -9.00 12.09
CA GLY A 635 11.01 -8.15 12.43
C GLY A 635 11.70 -8.45 13.77
N PHE A 636 11.33 -9.53 14.47
CA PHE A 636 11.95 -9.94 15.73
C PHE A 636 13.12 -10.92 15.57
N ALA A 637 13.20 -11.68 14.48
CA ALA A 637 14.31 -12.59 14.22
C ALA A 637 15.56 -11.86 13.67
N ARG A 638 16.75 -12.46 13.85
CA ARG A 638 17.96 -12.16 13.08
C ARG A 638 17.79 -12.80 11.69
N LEU A 639 17.28 -12.02 10.74
CA LEU A 639 17.13 -12.45 9.36
C LEU A 639 18.45 -12.30 8.60
N TYR A 640 18.73 -13.23 7.69
CA TYR A 640 19.84 -13.15 6.76
C TYR A 640 19.41 -13.68 5.37
N PRO A 641 20.03 -13.23 4.27
CA PRO A 641 19.71 -13.75 2.94
C PRO A 641 19.87 -15.27 2.86
N PHE A 642 18.93 -15.95 2.20
CA PHE A 642 19.07 -17.39 1.97
C PHE A 642 20.28 -17.70 1.08
N VAL A 643 21.07 -18.68 1.48
CA VAL A 643 22.25 -19.15 0.75
C VAL A 643 21.96 -20.55 0.23
N ALA A 644 21.99 -20.73 -1.09
CA ALA A 644 21.61 -22.00 -1.71
C ALA A 644 22.68 -23.10 -1.55
N ASP A 645 23.97 -22.74 -1.56
CA ASP A 645 25.06 -23.69 -1.32
C ASP A 645 25.11 -24.08 0.17
N PRO A 646 24.93 -25.37 0.52
CA PRO A 646 24.84 -25.78 1.93
C PRO A 646 26.10 -25.49 2.75
N ALA A 647 27.29 -25.53 2.14
CA ALA A 647 28.55 -25.29 2.84
C ALA A 647 28.74 -23.79 3.12
N GLU A 648 28.42 -22.93 2.16
CA GLU A 648 28.40 -21.48 2.33
C GLU A 648 27.30 -21.03 3.30
N HIS A 649 26.14 -21.70 3.26
CA HIS A 649 25.05 -21.47 4.20
C HIS A 649 25.49 -21.76 5.63
N ALA A 650 26.19 -22.88 5.84
CA ALA A 650 26.74 -23.23 7.14
C ALA A 650 27.79 -22.21 7.63
N ARG A 651 28.70 -21.76 6.77
CA ARG A 651 29.69 -20.71 7.12
C ARG A 651 29.03 -19.41 7.52
N THR A 652 28.06 -18.95 6.73
CA THR A 652 27.30 -17.72 6.99
C THR A 652 26.55 -17.82 8.31
N PHE A 653 25.89 -18.96 8.55
CA PHE A 653 25.15 -19.19 9.77
C PHE A 653 26.06 -19.32 11.00
N ALA A 654 27.23 -19.92 10.88
CA ALA A 654 28.21 -20.02 11.97
C ALA A 654 28.67 -18.63 12.45
N ALA A 655 28.93 -17.70 11.53
CA ALA A 655 29.29 -16.33 11.87
C ALA A 655 28.16 -15.62 12.64
N LEU A 656 26.93 -15.68 12.13
CA LEU A 656 25.76 -15.08 12.78
C LEU A 656 25.44 -15.70 14.14
N LEU A 657 25.57 -17.02 14.24
CA LEU A 657 25.37 -17.74 15.50
C LEU A 657 26.41 -17.31 16.53
N THR A 658 27.67 -17.13 16.14
CA THR A 658 28.75 -16.67 17.02
C THR A 658 28.47 -15.27 17.56
N GLU A 659 27.99 -14.35 16.71
CA GLU A 659 27.57 -13.00 17.13
C GLU A 659 26.44 -13.04 18.17
N GLU A 660 25.40 -13.83 17.89
CA GLU A 660 24.22 -13.92 18.77
C GLU A 660 24.49 -14.71 20.05
N LEU A 661 25.46 -15.63 20.06
CA LEU A 661 25.94 -16.30 21.28
C LEU A 661 26.72 -15.35 22.20
N ALA A 662 27.39 -14.35 21.63
CA ALA A 662 28.13 -13.36 22.40
C ALA A 662 27.19 -12.39 23.15
N ASP A 663 26.17 -11.87 22.45
CA ASP A 663 25.15 -11.00 23.05
C ASP A 663 23.79 -11.21 22.37
N PRO A 664 22.96 -12.15 22.89
CA PRO A 664 21.62 -12.35 22.40
C PRO A 664 20.85 -11.03 22.48
N TRP A 665 20.18 -10.64 21.39
CA TRP A 665 19.47 -9.36 21.26
C TRP A 665 20.34 -8.09 21.16
N GLN A 666 21.67 -8.22 21.12
CA GLN A 666 22.61 -7.10 20.85
C GLN A 666 22.32 -5.86 21.73
N GLY A 667 22.19 -6.07 23.04
CA GLY A 667 21.95 -5.01 24.02
C GLY A 667 20.48 -4.60 24.22
N ALA A 668 19.52 -5.24 23.55
CA ALA A 668 18.09 -4.90 23.62
C ALA A 668 17.19 -6.07 24.10
N PRO A 669 17.42 -6.63 25.31
CA PRO A 669 16.71 -7.81 25.79
C PRO A 669 15.20 -7.60 26.01
N GLU A 670 14.74 -6.36 26.17
CA GLU A 670 13.31 -6.01 26.24
C GLU A 670 12.55 -6.36 24.95
N ARG A 671 13.25 -6.53 23.83
CA ARG A 671 12.65 -7.00 22.57
C ARG A 671 12.05 -8.39 22.68
N ALA A 672 12.52 -9.23 23.60
CA ALA A 672 11.92 -10.54 23.86
C ALA A 672 10.49 -10.43 24.40
N ALA A 673 10.22 -9.47 25.30
CA ALA A 673 8.89 -9.22 25.82
C ALA A 673 7.96 -8.65 24.72
N ALA A 674 8.47 -7.70 23.92
CA ALA A 674 7.73 -7.18 22.77
C ALA A 674 7.39 -8.28 21.74
N GLN A 675 8.31 -9.21 21.50
CA GLN A 675 8.09 -10.39 20.65
C GLN A 675 6.97 -11.27 21.21
N GLN A 676 6.98 -11.57 22.51
CA GLN A 676 5.93 -12.40 23.13
C GLN A 676 4.57 -11.70 23.15
N ALA A 677 4.53 -10.39 23.38
CA ALA A 677 3.32 -9.59 23.27
C ALA A 677 2.75 -9.63 21.84
N HIS A 678 3.61 -9.52 20.82
CA HIS A 678 3.20 -9.70 19.42
C HIS A 678 2.63 -11.11 19.18
N CYS A 679 3.28 -12.16 19.70
CA CYS A 679 2.76 -13.53 19.58
C CYS A 679 1.36 -13.68 20.18
N ARG A 680 1.08 -13.05 21.34
CA ARG A 680 -0.28 -13.06 21.93
C ARG A 680 -1.33 -12.46 21.01
N GLN A 681 -0.96 -11.42 20.26
CA GLN A 681 -1.87 -10.70 19.36
C GLN A 681 -2.00 -11.37 17.99
N ALA A 682 -0.96 -12.06 17.50
CA ALA A 682 -0.91 -12.55 16.13
C ALA A 682 -1.07 -14.08 15.99
N TYR A 683 -0.59 -14.83 16.98
CA TYR A 683 -0.40 -16.28 16.91
C TYR A 683 -1.07 -17.03 18.07
N ASP A 684 -1.83 -16.37 18.93
CA ASP A 684 -2.53 -17.05 20.04
C ASP A 684 -3.86 -17.64 19.61
N TRP A 685 -4.22 -18.80 20.16
CA TRP A 685 -5.54 -19.39 19.96
C TRP A 685 -6.69 -18.48 20.40
N ARG A 686 -6.50 -17.61 21.41
CA ARG A 686 -7.46 -16.58 21.85
C ARG A 686 -7.83 -15.60 20.74
N VAL A 687 -6.93 -15.38 19.77
CA VAL A 687 -7.18 -14.55 18.60
C VAL A 687 -7.65 -15.39 17.42
N ARG A 688 -7.06 -16.58 17.25
CA ARG A 688 -7.35 -17.42 16.08
C ARG A 688 -8.74 -18.04 16.11
N VAL A 689 -9.24 -18.43 17.28
CA VAL A 689 -10.57 -19.04 17.42
C VAL A 689 -11.68 -18.06 17.03
N PRO A 690 -11.74 -16.82 17.57
CA PRO A 690 -12.73 -15.83 17.12
C PRO A 690 -12.67 -15.55 15.61
N ALA A 691 -11.47 -15.47 15.03
CA ALA A 691 -11.32 -15.21 13.59
C ALA A 691 -11.90 -16.35 12.72
N TRP A 692 -11.71 -17.60 13.12
CA TRP A 692 -12.36 -18.73 12.44
C TRP A 692 -13.85 -18.84 12.73
N GLN A 693 -14.28 -18.52 13.95
CA GLN A 693 -15.69 -18.49 14.31
C GLN A 693 -16.45 -17.48 13.43
N ALA A 694 -15.91 -16.27 13.25
CA ALA A 694 -16.48 -15.25 12.37
C ALA A 694 -16.58 -15.71 10.91
N LEU A 695 -15.56 -16.41 10.40
CA LEU A 695 -15.61 -17.01 9.06
C LEU A 695 -16.74 -18.04 8.94
N VAL A 696 -16.84 -18.96 9.91
CA VAL A 696 -17.86 -20.00 9.95
C VAL A 696 -19.25 -19.39 10.02
N ASP A 697 -19.44 -18.40 10.91
CA ASP A 697 -20.71 -17.72 11.10
C ASP A 697 -21.14 -16.98 9.82
N GLY A 698 -20.23 -16.26 9.18
CA GLY A 698 -20.50 -15.54 7.94
C GLY A 698 -20.79 -16.44 6.73
N LEU A 699 -20.32 -17.70 6.74
CA LEU A 699 -20.60 -18.67 5.68
C LEU A 699 -21.87 -19.48 5.92
N ALA A 700 -22.24 -19.68 7.18
CA ALA A 700 -23.42 -20.47 7.57
C ALA A 700 -24.65 -19.60 7.88
N ALA A 701 -24.55 -18.28 7.76
CA ALA A 701 -25.70 -17.40 7.59
C ALA A 701 -26.38 -17.67 6.23
N PRO A 702 -27.72 -17.56 6.11
CA PRO A 702 -28.39 -17.65 4.82
C PRO A 702 -27.75 -16.68 3.83
N ALA A 703 -27.61 -17.11 2.57
CA ALA A 703 -26.84 -16.41 1.54
C ALA A 703 -27.13 -14.89 1.58
N PRO A 704 -26.13 -14.04 1.84
CA PRO A 704 -26.34 -12.61 1.79
C PRO A 704 -26.71 -12.23 0.36
N SER A 705 -27.68 -11.32 0.24
CA SER A 705 -28.02 -10.60 -0.99
C SER A 705 -26.75 -10.03 -1.65
N PRO A 706 -26.76 -9.81 -2.98
CA PRO A 706 -25.61 -9.27 -3.71
C PRO A 706 -24.97 -8.10 -2.95
N ARG A 707 -23.68 -8.25 -2.59
CA ARG A 707 -22.92 -7.28 -1.77
C ARG A 707 -23.09 -5.88 -2.33
N PHE A 708 -23.51 -4.96 -1.47
CA PHE A 708 -23.56 -3.53 -1.77
C PHE A 708 -22.15 -3.01 -2.11
N VAL A 709 -22.00 -2.34 -3.25
CA VAL A 709 -20.76 -1.64 -3.64
C VAL A 709 -21.08 -0.14 -3.68
N PRO A 710 -20.57 0.67 -2.74
CA PRO A 710 -20.84 2.11 -2.72
C PRO A 710 -20.17 2.80 -3.92
N SER A 711 -20.91 3.63 -4.67
CA SER A 711 -20.29 4.57 -5.60
C SER A 711 -19.99 5.87 -4.86
N LEU A 712 -18.77 6.37 -5.05
CA LEU A 712 -18.31 7.60 -4.43
C LEU A 712 -18.38 8.74 -5.44
N ARG A 713 -18.80 9.91 -4.96
CA ARG A 713 -18.87 11.14 -5.76
C ARG A 713 -18.31 12.30 -4.96
N THR A 714 -17.47 13.12 -5.59
CA THR A 714 -17.07 14.41 -5.05
C THR A 714 -18.15 15.45 -5.35
N VAL A 715 -18.53 16.22 -4.33
CA VAL A 715 -19.56 17.24 -4.34
C VAL A 715 -18.96 18.54 -3.80
N GLU A 716 -19.13 19.63 -4.55
CA GLU A 716 -18.90 20.98 -4.03
C GLU A 716 -20.14 21.43 -3.27
N ALA A 717 -20.13 21.27 -1.95
CA ALA A 717 -21.21 21.71 -1.08
C ALA A 717 -21.01 23.19 -0.70
N ARG A 718 -22.01 23.82 -0.07
CA ARG A 718 -21.95 25.26 0.25
C ARG A 718 -20.78 25.65 1.16
N HIS A 719 -20.28 24.73 1.97
CA HIS A 719 -19.27 24.97 3.00
C HIS A 719 -18.08 24.02 2.88
N GLY A 720 -17.73 23.61 1.66
CA GLY A 720 -16.57 22.75 1.42
C GLY A 720 -16.79 21.67 0.38
N THR A 721 -15.72 20.95 0.07
CA THR A 721 -15.73 19.84 -0.87
C THR A 721 -15.88 18.52 -0.11
N PHE A 722 -16.88 17.71 -0.46
CA PHE A 722 -17.17 16.45 0.21
C PHE A 722 -17.20 15.28 -0.79
N VAL A 723 -16.50 14.21 -0.45
CA VAL A 723 -16.69 12.89 -1.03
C VAL A 723 -17.84 12.21 -0.29
N VAL A 724 -18.89 11.88 -1.03
CA VAL A 724 -20.12 11.26 -0.51
C VAL A 724 -20.38 9.92 -1.19
N VAL A 725 -21.19 9.07 -0.55
CA VAL A 725 -21.76 7.88 -1.17
C VAL A 725 -23.02 8.30 -1.95
N GLU A 726 -23.05 8.06 -3.25
CA GLU A 726 -24.13 8.55 -4.12
C GLU A 726 -25.47 7.83 -3.86
N GLN A 727 -25.42 6.61 -3.35
CA GLN A 727 -26.61 5.84 -2.98
C GLN A 727 -27.13 6.19 -1.57
N ASP A 728 -26.33 6.90 -0.76
CA ASP A 728 -26.67 7.25 0.61
C ASP A 728 -27.62 8.47 0.66
N PHE A 729 -28.51 8.49 1.65
CA PHE A 729 -29.49 9.55 1.84
C PHE A 729 -28.82 10.89 2.21
N ILE A 730 -27.89 10.88 3.17
CA ILE A 730 -27.16 12.08 3.59
C ILE A 730 -26.30 12.57 2.42
N GLY A 731 -25.55 11.66 1.78
CA GLY A 731 -24.74 11.96 0.61
C GLY A 731 -25.51 12.61 -0.54
N ARG A 732 -26.69 12.06 -0.88
CA ARG A 732 -27.56 12.65 -1.91
C ARG A 732 -28.12 14.00 -1.51
N THR A 733 -28.49 14.17 -0.25
CA THR A 733 -29.02 15.44 0.24
C THR A 733 -27.95 16.52 0.12
N ILE A 734 -26.71 16.25 0.58
CA ILE A 734 -25.57 17.16 0.41
C ILE A 734 -25.34 17.46 -1.08
N ALA A 735 -25.42 16.45 -1.96
CA ALA A 735 -25.26 16.64 -3.40
C ALA A 735 -26.35 17.51 -4.04
N GLN A 736 -27.58 17.48 -3.52
CA GLN A 736 -28.74 18.19 -4.09
C GLN A 736 -28.92 19.59 -3.51
N THR A 737 -28.80 19.74 -2.18
CA THR A 737 -29.10 20.98 -1.46
C THR A 737 -27.84 21.77 -1.11
N GLY A 738 -26.69 21.10 -1.09
CA GLY A 738 -25.41 21.63 -0.61
C GLY A 738 -25.30 21.71 0.92
N GLU A 739 -26.34 21.29 1.66
CA GLU A 739 -26.39 21.38 3.13
C GLU A 739 -27.06 20.16 3.79
N TRP A 740 -26.58 19.79 4.97
CA TRP A 740 -27.17 18.78 5.84
C TRP A 740 -27.35 19.39 7.24
N GLU A 741 -28.57 19.32 7.78
CA GLU A 741 -28.95 19.77 9.13
C GLU A 741 -28.33 21.12 9.56
N PRO A 742 -28.67 22.21 8.85
CA PRO A 742 -28.07 23.52 9.10
C PRO A 742 -28.34 24.05 10.52
N HIS A 743 -29.45 23.63 11.15
CA HIS A 743 -29.81 24.04 12.51
C HIS A 743 -28.76 23.66 13.55
N LEU A 744 -28.10 22.51 13.40
CA LEU A 744 -27.02 22.09 14.30
C LEU A 744 -25.90 23.13 14.31
N ILE A 745 -25.47 23.57 13.13
CA ILE A 745 -24.39 24.54 12.99
C ILE A 745 -24.82 25.93 13.46
N ASP A 746 -26.07 26.30 13.24
CA ASP A 746 -26.60 27.59 13.70
C ASP A 746 -26.69 27.67 15.23
N PHE A 747 -27.09 26.58 15.91
CA PHE A 747 -27.02 26.52 17.37
C PHE A 747 -25.58 26.42 17.88
N ALA A 748 -24.70 25.66 17.20
CA ALA A 748 -23.29 25.60 17.56
C ALA A 748 -22.61 26.98 17.51
N ARG A 749 -22.97 27.84 16.55
CA ARG A 749 -22.51 29.25 16.47
C ARG A 749 -22.93 30.11 17.65
N LEU A 750 -24.06 29.81 18.29
CA LEU A 750 -24.49 30.52 19.49
C LEU A 750 -23.69 30.09 20.73
N VAL A 751 -23.07 28.90 20.69
CA VAL A 751 -22.36 28.28 21.81
C VAL A 751 -20.85 28.50 21.73
N LEU A 752 -20.27 28.33 20.55
CA LEU A 752 -18.83 28.24 20.31
C LEU A 752 -18.19 29.59 20.03
N ASP A 753 -16.93 29.72 20.46
CA ASP A 753 -15.98 30.72 19.95
C ASP A 753 -14.86 30.04 19.15
N GLU A 754 -14.01 30.83 18.50
CA GLU A 754 -12.95 30.30 17.62
C GLU A 754 -11.93 29.39 18.32
N ALA A 755 -11.80 29.47 19.65
CA ALA A 755 -10.82 28.72 20.44
C ALA A 755 -11.42 27.49 21.14
N SER A 756 -12.74 27.29 21.00
CA SER A 756 -13.49 26.22 21.65
C SER A 756 -13.07 24.84 21.14
N ASN A 757 -13.09 23.83 22.03
CA ASN A 757 -12.90 22.43 21.62
C ASN A 757 -14.23 21.70 21.54
N VAL A 758 -14.38 20.87 20.52
CA VAL A 758 -15.63 20.17 20.21
C VAL A 758 -15.37 18.67 20.13
N VAL A 759 -16.32 17.88 20.63
CA VAL A 759 -16.35 16.43 20.41
C VAL A 759 -17.53 16.12 19.50
N ASP A 760 -17.29 15.32 18.45
CA ASP A 760 -18.28 14.92 17.46
C ASP A 760 -18.41 13.39 17.49
N LEU A 761 -19.53 12.90 18.03
CA LEU A 761 -19.83 11.48 18.16
C LEU A 761 -20.82 11.06 17.09
N GLY A 762 -20.46 10.00 16.35
CA GLY A 762 -21.17 9.60 15.13
C GLY A 762 -20.87 10.59 14.00
N ALA A 763 -19.58 10.80 13.74
CA ALA A 763 -19.12 11.80 12.77
C ALA A 763 -19.49 11.46 11.32
N ASN A 764 -19.90 10.20 11.04
CA ASN A 764 -20.34 9.73 9.74
C ASN A 764 -19.28 10.04 8.66
N LEU A 765 -19.66 10.58 7.50
CA LEU A 765 -18.77 11.02 6.44
C LEU A 765 -18.03 12.32 6.75
N GLY A 766 -18.24 12.92 7.93
CA GLY A 766 -17.54 14.11 8.40
C GLY A 766 -18.15 15.46 8.00
N TYR A 767 -19.43 15.50 7.60
CA TYR A 767 -20.08 16.77 7.22
C TYR A 767 -20.11 17.77 8.38
N HIS A 768 -20.69 17.38 9.53
CA HIS A 768 -20.71 18.25 10.70
C HIS A 768 -19.31 18.48 11.26
N THR A 769 -18.43 17.48 11.25
CA THR A 769 -17.04 17.65 11.69
C THR A 769 -16.34 18.82 10.98
N VAL A 770 -16.43 18.86 9.65
CA VAL A 770 -15.83 19.95 8.84
C VAL A 770 -16.49 21.29 9.14
N ARG A 771 -17.83 21.31 9.26
CA ARG A 771 -18.57 22.53 9.57
C ARG A 771 -18.22 23.08 10.96
N LEU A 772 -18.14 22.23 11.97
CA LEU A 772 -17.73 22.56 13.33
C LEU A 772 -16.29 23.05 13.36
N ALA A 773 -15.38 22.39 12.62
CA ALA A 773 -13.99 22.81 12.49
C ALA A 773 -13.86 24.23 11.93
N GLY A 774 -14.73 24.61 10.98
CA GLY A 774 -14.81 25.97 10.46
C GLY A 774 -15.24 27.03 11.48
N LEU A 775 -15.94 26.65 12.56
CA LEU A 775 -16.30 27.55 13.66
C LEU A 775 -15.19 27.73 14.68
N VAL A 776 -14.27 26.76 14.79
CA VAL A 776 -13.23 26.71 15.82
C VAL A 776 -11.80 26.68 15.25
N PRO A 777 -11.40 27.64 14.38
CA PRO A 777 -10.10 27.60 13.69
C PRO A 777 -8.88 27.68 14.62
N ARG A 778 -9.04 28.10 15.88
CA ARG A 778 -8.00 28.13 16.92
C ARG A 778 -8.20 27.07 18.01
N GLY A 779 -9.30 26.33 17.95
CA GLY A 779 -9.63 25.23 18.84
C GLY A 779 -9.31 23.88 18.22
N SER A 780 -10.06 22.85 18.61
CA SER A 780 -9.92 21.50 18.03
C SER A 780 -11.25 20.77 17.96
N VAL A 781 -11.38 19.87 16.98
CA VAL A 781 -12.54 18.97 16.87
C VAL A 781 -12.05 17.52 16.99
N HIS A 782 -12.68 16.76 17.87
CA HIS A 782 -12.38 15.35 18.11
C HIS A 782 -13.56 14.49 17.63
N ALA A 783 -13.41 13.86 16.46
CA ALA A 783 -14.48 13.19 15.74
C ALA A 783 -14.36 11.66 15.84
N PHE A 784 -15.43 10.98 16.24
CA PHE A 784 -15.50 9.54 16.46
C PHE A 784 -16.48 8.91 15.47
N GLU A 785 -15.98 7.96 14.67
CA GLU A 785 -16.80 7.21 13.71
C GLU A 785 -16.35 5.74 13.66
N PRO A 786 -17.21 4.79 14.08
CA PRO A 786 -16.83 3.38 14.14
C PRO A 786 -16.83 2.64 12.79
N LEU A 787 -17.62 3.05 11.79
CA LEU A 787 -17.78 2.31 10.53
C LEU A 787 -16.61 2.53 9.57
N ASP A 788 -16.14 1.48 8.89
CA ASP A 788 -14.97 1.52 8.02
C ASP A 788 -15.15 2.51 6.85
N LEU A 789 -16.31 2.44 6.21
CA LEU A 789 -16.66 3.29 5.07
C LEU A 789 -16.76 4.75 5.50
N CYS A 790 -17.55 5.04 6.55
CA CYS A 790 -17.75 6.40 7.04
C CYS A 790 -16.47 7.01 7.58
N PHE A 791 -15.68 6.26 8.37
CA PHE A 791 -14.40 6.75 8.89
C PHE A 791 -13.42 7.09 7.76
N SER A 792 -13.39 6.29 6.70
CA SER A 792 -12.57 6.57 5.52
C SER A 792 -13.02 7.85 4.80
N LEU A 793 -14.33 8.10 4.72
CA LEU A 793 -14.88 9.32 4.12
C LEU A 793 -14.65 10.54 5.01
N LEU A 794 -14.82 10.42 6.33
CA LEU A 794 -14.48 11.43 7.32
C LEU A 794 -13.04 11.91 7.14
N GLN A 795 -12.08 10.98 7.07
CA GLN A 795 -10.67 11.35 6.87
C GLN A 795 -10.44 12.08 5.55
N ARG A 796 -11.05 11.60 4.46
CA ARG A 796 -10.96 12.25 3.14
C ARG A 796 -11.55 13.65 3.16
N ASN A 797 -12.70 13.83 3.81
CA ASN A 797 -13.41 15.10 3.84
C ASN A 797 -12.74 16.11 4.77
N VAL A 798 -12.19 15.68 5.90
CA VAL A 798 -11.32 16.51 6.76
C VAL A 798 -10.11 17.01 5.98
N LEU A 799 -9.47 16.13 5.19
CA LEU A 799 -8.32 16.49 4.37
C LEU A 799 -8.69 17.43 3.22
N ALA A 800 -9.75 17.13 2.48
CA ALA A 800 -10.23 17.94 1.36
C ALA A 800 -10.55 19.38 1.77
N ASN A 801 -11.02 19.56 3.01
CA ASN A 801 -11.36 20.87 3.58
C ASN A 801 -10.25 21.49 4.44
N ARG A 802 -9.04 20.90 4.43
CA ARG A 802 -7.85 21.44 5.12
C ARG A 802 -8.08 21.68 6.62
N CYS A 803 -8.88 20.83 7.26
CA CYS A 803 -9.19 20.96 8.68
C CYS A 803 -8.08 20.32 9.53
N HIS A 804 -6.91 20.97 9.60
CA HIS A 804 -5.70 20.44 10.25
C HIS A 804 -5.83 20.26 11.77
N HIS A 805 -6.79 20.93 12.39
CA HIS A 805 -7.11 20.90 13.82
C HIS A 805 -8.21 19.89 14.18
N VAL A 806 -8.58 19.01 13.25
CA VAL A 806 -9.48 17.88 13.49
C VAL A 806 -8.68 16.62 13.79
N ARG A 807 -9.06 15.89 14.84
CA ARG A 807 -8.55 14.55 15.18
C ARG A 807 -9.67 13.54 15.00
N THR A 808 -9.41 12.47 14.24
CA THR A 808 -10.42 11.43 13.96
C THR A 808 -10.07 10.13 14.67
N TYR A 809 -11.09 9.44 15.19
CA TYR A 809 -10.97 8.19 15.94
C TYR A 809 -11.92 7.14 15.39
N LYS A 810 -11.37 6.00 14.93
CA LYS A 810 -12.17 4.87 14.44
C LYS A 810 -12.63 3.99 15.59
N MET A 811 -13.52 4.52 16.41
CA MET A 811 -13.96 3.90 17.65
C MET A 811 -15.43 4.22 17.92
N ALA A 812 -16.13 3.26 18.51
CA ALA A 812 -17.45 3.47 19.09
C ALA A 812 -17.30 4.01 20.51
N VAL A 813 -17.99 5.11 20.82
CA VAL A 813 -17.96 5.68 22.17
C VAL A 813 -18.97 4.96 23.05
N THR A 814 -18.48 4.36 24.14
CA THR A 814 -19.28 3.55 25.06
C THR A 814 -18.85 3.75 26.52
N ASP A 815 -19.43 2.97 27.43
CA ASP A 815 -19.10 2.96 28.86
C ASP A 815 -17.86 2.12 29.20
N ARG A 816 -17.17 1.57 28.20
CA ARG A 816 -15.98 0.73 28.36
C ARG A 816 -14.95 0.97 27.24
N SER A 817 -13.68 0.67 27.54
CA SER A 817 -12.55 0.84 26.63
C SER A 817 -11.86 -0.48 26.37
N GLY A 818 -11.41 -0.69 25.13
CA GLY A 818 -10.58 -1.85 24.76
C GLY A 818 -11.35 -3.12 24.37
N ASP A 819 -12.69 -3.08 24.40
CA ASP A 819 -13.52 -4.15 23.85
C ASP A 819 -13.82 -3.91 22.36
N THR A 820 -14.30 -4.94 21.67
CA THR A 820 -14.86 -4.82 20.32
C THR A 820 -16.38 -5.01 20.33
N ILE A 821 -17.09 -4.25 19.50
CA ILE A 821 -18.52 -4.39 19.24
C ILE A 821 -18.75 -4.57 17.74
N GLU A 822 -19.83 -5.26 17.40
CA GLU A 822 -20.28 -5.41 16.00
C GLU A 822 -21.26 -4.28 15.69
N MET A 823 -21.01 -3.54 14.62
CA MET A 823 -21.93 -2.57 14.05
C MET A 823 -22.97 -3.27 13.20
N GLU A 824 -24.15 -2.68 13.01
CA GLU A 824 -25.10 -3.22 12.04
C GLU A 824 -24.51 -3.17 10.61
N PRO A 825 -24.79 -4.18 9.75
CA PRO A 825 -24.35 -4.14 8.37
C PRO A 825 -25.06 -3.00 7.62
N LEU A 826 -24.40 -2.43 6.61
CA LEU A 826 -24.98 -1.32 5.84
C LEU A 826 -26.34 -1.68 5.25
N GLU A 827 -26.54 -2.93 4.83
CA GLU A 827 -27.80 -3.45 4.30
C GLU A 827 -28.97 -3.37 5.30
N ALA A 828 -28.71 -3.31 6.60
CA ALA A 828 -29.74 -3.12 7.62
C ALA A 828 -30.36 -1.71 7.57
N THR A 829 -29.70 -0.76 6.90
CA THR A 829 -30.16 0.63 6.76
C THR A 829 -30.83 0.92 5.42
N LEU A 830 -31.15 -0.11 4.65
CA LEU A 830 -31.93 0.03 3.42
C LEU A 830 -33.37 0.44 3.75
N THR A 831 -33.77 1.60 3.25
CA THR A 831 -35.17 2.04 3.30
C THR A 831 -36.06 1.17 2.41
N ALA A 832 -37.38 1.19 2.65
CA ALA A 832 -38.37 0.46 1.83
C ALA A 832 -38.33 0.81 0.32
N GLY A 833 -37.77 1.98 -0.04
CA GLY A 833 -37.55 2.41 -1.42
C GLY A 833 -36.21 1.99 -2.03
N GLY A 834 -35.40 1.18 -1.34
CA GLY A 834 -34.08 0.73 -1.79
C GLY A 834 -32.96 1.78 -1.67
N ALA A 835 -33.25 2.92 -1.04
CA ALA A 835 -32.27 3.95 -0.71
C ALA A 835 -31.52 3.58 0.58
N LEU A 836 -30.19 3.75 0.60
CA LEU A 836 -29.37 3.52 1.79
C LEU A 836 -29.39 4.75 2.70
N ASN A 837 -29.47 4.56 4.02
CA ASN A 837 -29.24 5.63 4.99
C ASN A 837 -28.20 5.19 6.00
N ILE A 838 -26.93 5.36 5.65
CA ILE A 838 -25.81 4.87 6.47
C ILE A 838 -25.82 5.53 7.86
N GLY A 839 -26.32 6.76 7.97
CA GLY A 839 -26.48 7.45 9.26
C GLY A 839 -27.37 6.73 10.26
N HIS A 840 -28.24 5.82 9.84
CA HIS A 840 -29.12 5.05 10.72
C HIS A 840 -28.44 3.80 11.32
N THR A 841 -27.14 3.60 11.09
CA THR A 841 -26.44 2.39 11.52
C THR A 841 -26.17 2.43 13.02
N GLY A 842 -26.74 1.48 13.76
CA GLY A 842 -26.55 1.36 15.21
C GLY A 842 -25.48 0.33 15.60
N ILE A 843 -25.25 0.23 16.91
CA ILE A 843 -24.50 -0.88 17.49
C ILE A 843 -25.37 -2.14 17.40
N GLY A 844 -24.89 -3.18 16.72
CA GLY A 844 -25.60 -4.44 16.60
C GLY A 844 -25.75 -5.16 17.96
N ARG A 845 -26.78 -6.00 18.10
CA ARG A 845 -26.88 -6.89 19.27
C ARG A 845 -25.71 -7.87 19.25
N ALA A 846 -24.92 -7.91 20.32
CA ALA A 846 -23.82 -8.86 20.47
C ALA A 846 -24.29 -10.30 20.18
N GLY A 847 -23.65 -10.95 19.20
CA GLY A 847 -23.96 -12.33 18.81
C GLY A 847 -25.09 -12.51 17.79
N SER A 848 -25.53 -11.43 17.12
CA SER A 848 -26.57 -11.52 16.11
C SER A 848 -26.07 -12.10 14.77
N GLY A 849 -24.76 -12.04 14.48
CA GLY A 849 -24.18 -12.63 13.26
C GLY A 849 -24.70 -11.99 11.97
N HIS A 850 -24.98 -10.69 12.01
CA HIS A 850 -25.54 -9.94 10.88
C HIS A 850 -24.47 -9.46 9.89
N GLY A 851 -23.18 -9.59 10.22
CA GLY A 851 -22.09 -9.43 9.26
C GLY A 851 -21.64 -7.98 9.04
N GLY A 852 -21.81 -7.12 10.05
CA GLY A 852 -21.34 -5.73 10.01
C GLY A 852 -19.91 -5.55 10.53
N ASP A 853 -19.41 -4.30 10.51
CA ASP A 853 -18.03 -3.95 10.88
C ASP A 853 -17.76 -4.19 12.37
N LEU A 854 -16.53 -4.62 12.71
CA LEU A 854 -16.08 -4.67 14.11
C LEU A 854 -15.39 -3.36 14.50
N ALA A 855 -15.94 -2.69 15.51
CA ALA A 855 -15.42 -1.43 16.03
C ALA A 855 -14.85 -1.59 17.45
N PHE A 856 -13.72 -0.94 17.71
CA PHE A 856 -13.18 -0.82 19.06
C PHE A 856 -14.00 0.17 19.88
N THR A 857 -14.16 -0.12 21.15
CA THR A 857 -14.89 0.72 22.11
C THR A 857 -13.94 1.61 22.90
N VAL A 858 -14.42 2.81 23.24
CA VAL A 858 -13.69 3.78 24.07
C VAL A 858 -14.62 4.57 24.99
N ARG A 859 -14.19 4.79 26.23
CA ARG A 859 -14.76 5.81 27.12
C ARG A 859 -14.09 7.14 26.84
N LEU A 860 -14.86 8.23 26.73
CA LEU A 860 -14.26 9.56 26.56
C LEU A 860 -13.42 9.97 27.77
N ASP A 861 -13.80 9.52 28.98
CA ASP A 861 -13.04 9.76 30.20
C ASP A 861 -11.62 9.15 30.19
N ASP A 862 -11.39 8.12 29.35
CA ASP A 862 -10.07 7.49 29.21
C ASP A 862 -9.17 8.22 28.20
N LEU A 863 -9.70 9.23 27.51
CA LEU A 863 -8.97 10.00 26.51
C LEU A 863 -8.48 11.35 27.08
N PRO A 864 -7.28 11.81 26.71
CA PRO A 864 -6.75 13.10 27.12
C PRO A 864 -7.37 14.24 26.30
N LEU A 865 -8.69 14.44 26.42
CA LEU A 865 -9.41 15.49 25.72
C LEU A 865 -9.18 16.85 26.39
N PRO A 866 -8.93 17.93 25.62
CA PRO A 866 -8.88 19.29 26.15
C PRO A 866 -10.26 19.70 26.72
N PRO A 867 -10.36 20.82 27.46
CA PRO A 867 -11.66 21.30 27.94
C PRO A 867 -12.65 21.47 26.78
N VAL A 868 -13.75 20.72 26.84
CA VAL A 868 -14.75 20.63 25.77
C VAL A 868 -15.87 21.64 26.00
N ALA A 869 -16.20 22.43 24.98
CA ALA A 869 -17.29 23.40 25.03
C ALA A 869 -18.61 22.83 24.48
N LEU A 870 -18.53 21.94 23.50
CA LEU A 870 -19.68 21.30 22.85
C LEU A 870 -19.41 19.83 22.57
N VAL A 871 -20.39 18.97 22.86
CA VAL A 871 -20.44 17.59 22.38
C VAL A 871 -21.62 17.44 21.42
N LYS A 872 -21.36 17.09 20.15
CA LYS A 872 -22.39 16.57 19.24
C LYS A 872 -22.49 15.08 19.44
N MET A 873 -23.71 14.58 19.55
CA MET A 873 -24.00 13.18 19.75
C MET A 873 -25.23 12.80 18.94
N ASP A 874 -24.98 12.08 17.86
CA ASP A 874 -26.00 11.27 17.20
C ASP A 874 -25.31 9.94 16.89
N ILE A 875 -25.64 8.95 17.72
CA ILE A 875 -24.99 7.63 17.75
C ILE A 875 -26.05 6.52 17.82
N GLN A 876 -27.23 6.84 17.26
CA GLN A 876 -28.30 5.90 16.94
C GLN A 876 -28.68 4.99 18.13
N GLY A 877 -28.88 5.58 19.31
CA GLY A 877 -29.38 4.89 20.51
C GLY A 877 -28.34 4.58 21.58
N ALA A 878 -27.05 4.79 21.28
CA ALA A 878 -25.96 4.57 22.24
C ALA A 878 -25.74 5.76 23.21
N GLU A 879 -26.57 6.80 23.18
CA GLU A 879 -26.41 8.05 23.93
C GLU A 879 -26.30 7.79 25.44
N ALA A 880 -27.20 6.97 25.98
CA ALA A 880 -27.19 6.60 27.40
C ALA A 880 -25.89 5.90 27.84
N VAL A 881 -25.33 5.07 26.97
CA VAL A 881 -24.08 4.35 27.22
C VAL A 881 -22.89 5.30 27.12
N ALA A 882 -22.88 6.19 26.14
CA ALA A 882 -21.85 7.20 26.00
C ALA A 882 -21.81 8.17 27.19
N PHE A 883 -22.96 8.59 27.74
CA PHE A 883 -23.01 9.41 28.96
C PHE A 883 -22.31 8.74 30.15
N ALA A 884 -22.47 7.43 30.32
CA ALA A 884 -21.76 6.68 31.37
C ALA A 884 -20.23 6.64 31.12
N GLY A 885 -19.80 6.64 29.86
CA GLY A 885 -18.39 6.68 29.45
C GLY A 885 -17.72 8.06 29.48
N MET A 886 -18.48 9.13 29.73
CA MET A 886 -17.98 10.52 29.77
C MET A 886 -18.36 11.28 31.04
N ARG A 887 -18.68 10.56 32.12
CA ARG A 887 -19.18 11.15 33.36
C ARG A 887 -18.20 12.18 33.93
N ASP A 888 -16.91 11.87 33.89
CA ASP A 888 -15.89 12.74 34.45
C ASP A 888 -15.69 13.99 33.56
N LEU A 889 -15.80 13.84 32.23
CA LEU A 889 -15.84 14.95 31.27
C LEU A 889 -17.06 15.87 31.52
N LEU A 890 -18.25 15.32 31.67
CA LEU A 890 -19.47 16.10 31.94
C LEU A 890 -19.38 16.88 33.25
N ALA A 891 -18.77 16.28 34.28
CA ALA A 891 -18.56 16.93 35.57
C ALA A 891 -17.47 18.03 35.49
N ARG A 892 -16.40 17.78 34.73
CA ARG A 892 -15.25 18.68 34.61
C ARG A 892 -15.54 19.90 33.74
N ASP A 893 -16.06 19.67 32.55
CA ASP A 893 -16.10 20.69 31.49
C ASP A 893 -17.47 21.34 31.36
N ARG A 894 -18.54 20.67 31.85
CA ARG A 894 -19.93 21.13 31.72
C ARG A 894 -20.24 21.58 30.27
N PRO A 895 -19.93 20.77 29.24
CA PRO A 895 -20.13 21.19 27.85
C PRO A 895 -21.62 21.34 27.56
N VAL A 896 -21.97 22.17 26.58
CA VAL A 896 -23.28 22.09 25.94
C VAL A 896 -23.34 20.78 25.15
N LEU A 897 -24.48 20.11 25.16
CA LEU A 897 -24.66 18.85 24.43
C LEU A 897 -25.69 19.08 23.33
N PHE A 898 -25.33 18.79 22.09
CA PHE A 898 -26.28 18.63 20.99
C PHE A 898 -26.51 17.14 20.82
N VAL A 899 -27.70 16.65 21.20
CA VAL A 899 -28.00 15.22 21.31
C VAL A 899 -29.25 14.90 20.50
N GLU A 900 -29.15 13.91 19.62
CA GLU A 900 -30.32 13.30 19.01
C GLU A 900 -30.95 12.31 19.99
N ILE A 901 -32.23 12.50 20.29
CA ILE A 901 -33.00 11.66 21.21
C ILE A 901 -34.15 11.04 20.42
N GLU A 902 -33.91 9.83 19.90
CA GLU A 902 -34.89 9.02 19.21
C GLU A 902 -35.32 7.82 20.07
N GLU A 903 -36.61 7.73 20.39
CA GLU A 903 -37.17 6.73 21.31
C GLU A 903 -36.94 5.31 20.85
N GLU A 904 -37.07 5.07 19.55
CA GLU A 904 -36.97 3.72 18.98
C GLU A 904 -35.55 3.17 19.14
N HIS A 905 -34.52 3.95 18.79
CA HIS A 905 -33.13 3.54 18.94
C HIS A 905 -32.74 3.38 20.40
N LEU A 906 -33.12 4.33 21.26
CA LEU A 906 -32.84 4.25 22.70
C LEU A 906 -33.43 2.98 23.31
N ARG A 907 -34.64 2.57 22.92
CA ARG A 907 -35.26 1.31 23.39
C ARG A 907 -34.50 0.08 22.93
N ARG A 908 -33.93 0.07 21.72
CA ARG A 908 -33.10 -1.06 21.23
C ARG A 908 -31.88 -1.29 22.13
N HIS A 909 -31.38 -0.23 22.76
CA HIS A 909 -30.25 -0.24 23.70
C HIS A 909 -30.66 -0.22 25.18
N GLY A 910 -31.93 -0.51 25.50
CA GLY A 910 -32.41 -0.65 26.88
C GLY A 910 -32.63 0.68 27.61
N SER A 911 -32.74 1.78 26.88
CA SER A 911 -33.02 3.13 27.40
C SER A 911 -34.36 3.67 26.86
N SER A 912 -34.65 4.95 27.10
CA SER A 912 -35.80 5.69 26.54
C SER A 912 -35.49 7.19 26.49
N SER A 913 -36.24 7.94 25.69
CA SER A 913 -36.15 9.41 25.64
C SER A 913 -36.36 10.00 27.02
N LYS A 914 -37.34 9.46 27.77
CA LYS A 914 -37.59 9.89 29.16
C LYS A 914 -36.37 9.70 30.04
N ALA A 915 -35.73 8.53 29.98
CA ALA A 915 -34.57 8.24 30.81
C ALA A 915 -33.39 9.16 30.48
N VAL A 916 -33.12 9.42 29.20
CA VAL A 916 -32.05 10.34 28.77
C VAL A 916 -32.34 11.78 29.21
N ILE A 917 -33.57 12.27 28.99
CA ILE A 917 -33.96 13.63 29.38
C ILE A 917 -33.86 13.80 30.90
N GLU A 918 -34.45 12.89 31.69
CA GLU A 918 -34.40 12.97 33.15
C GLU A 918 -32.96 12.81 33.68
N HIS A 919 -32.11 12.03 33.02
CA HIS A 919 -30.69 11.93 33.37
C HIS A 919 -29.98 13.27 33.21
N LEU A 920 -30.16 13.94 32.07
CA LEU A 920 -29.57 15.26 31.81
C LEU A 920 -30.10 16.33 32.76
N LEU A 921 -31.42 16.35 33.01
CA LEU A 921 -32.02 17.22 34.02
C LEU A 921 -31.42 16.99 35.41
N GLY A 922 -31.22 15.72 35.79
CA GLY A 922 -30.57 15.33 37.04
C GLY A 922 -29.10 15.74 37.14
N LEU A 923 -28.40 15.87 36.01
CA LEU A 923 -27.05 16.44 35.92
C LEU A 923 -27.04 17.98 35.92
N GLY A 924 -28.18 18.64 36.12
CA GLY A 924 -28.28 20.09 36.16
C GLY A 924 -28.18 20.74 34.79
N TYR A 925 -28.70 20.09 33.75
CA TYR A 925 -28.94 20.69 32.44
C TYR A 925 -30.40 21.07 32.28
N SER A 926 -30.67 22.03 31.38
CA SER A 926 -31.99 22.25 30.79
C SER A 926 -31.90 22.02 29.29
N LEU A 927 -32.97 21.49 28.69
CA LEU A 927 -32.97 21.10 27.29
C LEU A 927 -33.83 22.05 26.47
N LEU A 928 -33.34 22.40 25.29
CA LEU A 928 -34.09 23.05 24.22
C LEU A 928 -34.29 22.04 23.11
N ARG A 929 -35.51 21.56 22.92
CA ARG A 929 -35.87 20.69 21.81
C ARG A 929 -36.10 21.53 20.55
N ILE A 930 -35.54 21.13 19.42
CA ILE A 930 -35.71 21.80 18.14
C ILE A 930 -36.89 21.16 17.39
N ARG A 931 -37.90 21.97 17.01
CA ARG A 931 -39.03 21.52 16.21
C ARG A 931 -38.73 21.71 14.73
N ASN A 932 -38.21 20.65 14.12
CA ASN A 932 -38.03 20.48 12.67
C ASN A 932 -39.00 19.38 12.16
N GLU A 933 -38.81 18.88 10.93
CA GLU A 933 -39.64 17.80 10.37
C GLU A 933 -39.54 16.48 11.15
N TRP A 934 -38.43 16.27 11.86
CA TRP A 934 -38.11 15.08 12.66
C TRP A 934 -37.54 15.50 14.01
N PRO A 935 -38.39 15.91 14.97
CA PRO A 935 -37.99 16.68 16.15
C PRO A 935 -37.28 15.83 17.22
N THR A 936 -36.17 15.20 16.88
CA THR A 936 -35.30 14.36 17.72
C THR A 936 -34.13 15.15 18.30
N ASP A 937 -33.80 16.32 17.74
CA ASP A 937 -32.66 17.14 18.18
C ASP A 937 -32.91 17.95 19.44
N HIS A 938 -31.98 17.84 20.39
CA HIS A 938 -32.01 18.57 21.66
C HIS A 938 -30.67 19.26 21.93
N LEU A 939 -30.75 20.51 22.40
CA LEU A 939 -29.61 21.22 22.97
C LEU A 939 -29.71 21.23 24.49
N ALA A 940 -28.90 20.44 25.18
CA ALA A 940 -28.79 20.45 26.63
C ALA A 940 -27.76 21.49 27.08
N ILE A 941 -28.20 22.50 27.81
CA ILE A 941 -27.40 23.63 28.29
C ILE A 941 -27.27 23.53 29.82
N PRO A 942 -26.05 23.66 30.40
CA PRO A 942 -25.87 23.69 31.85
C PRO A 942 -26.69 24.83 32.48
N ASN A 943 -27.38 24.56 33.58
CA ASN A 943 -28.29 25.54 34.23
C ASN A 943 -27.56 26.81 34.71
N GLU A 944 -26.26 26.72 35.00
CA GLU A 944 -25.41 27.84 35.37
C GLU A 944 -25.09 28.80 34.21
N ARG A 945 -25.30 28.38 32.95
CA ARG A 945 -25.06 29.18 31.74
C ARG A 945 -26.31 29.94 31.30
N THR A 946 -26.83 30.79 32.19
CA THR A 946 -28.06 31.57 31.92
C THR A 946 -27.92 32.47 30.69
N ASP A 947 -26.71 32.95 30.40
CA ASP A 947 -26.39 33.71 29.19
C ASP A 947 -26.65 32.93 27.90
N LEU A 948 -26.29 31.64 27.87
CA LEU A 948 -26.53 30.76 26.72
C LEU A 948 -28.00 30.39 26.62
N ILE A 949 -28.66 30.14 27.75
CA ILE A 949 -30.09 29.82 27.78
C ILE A 949 -30.91 30.97 27.19
N GLU A 950 -30.67 32.20 27.62
CA GLU A 950 -31.38 33.38 27.09
C GLU A 950 -31.12 33.57 25.59
N ARG A 951 -29.86 33.45 25.16
CA ARG A 951 -29.46 33.55 23.75
C ARG A 951 -30.10 32.47 22.88
N CYS A 952 -30.10 31.21 23.32
CA CYS A 952 -30.70 30.10 22.59
C CYS A 952 -32.24 30.12 22.63
N ARG A 953 -32.88 30.72 23.64
CA ARG A 953 -34.33 30.94 23.65
C ARG A 953 -34.77 32.15 22.82
N GLY A 954 -33.89 33.14 22.66
CA GLY A 954 -34.15 34.36 21.90
C GLY A 954 -34.00 34.22 20.39
N GLN A 955 -33.42 33.13 19.89
CA GLN A 955 -33.40 32.85 18.45
C GLN A 955 -34.83 32.63 17.92
N THR A 956 -35.09 33.11 16.70
CA THR A 956 -36.42 33.02 16.08
C THR A 956 -36.42 32.20 14.79
N HIS A 957 -35.29 31.58 14.44
CA HIS A 957 -35.14 30.84 13.19
C HIS A 957 -35.77 29.44 13.27
N TYR A 958 -35.76 28.85 14.45
CA TYR A 958 -36.32 27.51 14.72
C TYR A 958 -37.36 27.56 15.82
N ALA A 959 -38.50 26.88 15.60
CA ALA A 959 -39.46 26.64 16.66
C ALA A 959 -38.82 25.69 17.70
N THR A 960 -39.02 25.96 18.98
CA THR A 960 -38.40 25.17 20.06
C THR A 960 -39.36 24.91 21.21
N ASP A 961 -39.09 23.86 21.98
CA ASP A 961 -39.74 23.59 23.27
C ASP A 961 -38.67 23.60 24.38
N TRP A 962 -38.99 24.21 25.52
CA TRP A 962 -38.09 24.30 26.67
C TRP A 962 -38.46 23.26 27.72
N ILE A 963 -37.47 22.48 28.15
CA ILE A 963 -37.64 21.38 29.09
C ILE A 963 -36.68 21.62 30.26
N ALA A 964 -37.24 21.87 31.43
CA ALA A 964 -36.50 22.10 32.67
C ALA A 964 -37.30 21.55 33.85
N GLY A 965 -36.61 21.21 34.95
CA GLY A 965 -37.22 20.56 36.10
C GLY A 965 -36.48 19.29 36.46
N SER A 966 -37.19 18.32 37.04
CA SER A 966 -36.57 17.06 37.49
C SER A 966 -37.20 15.80 36.89
N ARG A 967 -38.45 15.90 36.43
CA ARG A 967 -39.19 14.79 35.82
C ARG A 967 -39.95 15.27 34.61
N VAL A 968 -40.16 14.35 33.66
CA VAL A 968 -40.95 14.63 32.47
C VAL A 968 -42.02 13.56 32.23
N GLU A 969 -43.15 14.01 31.71
CA GLU A 969 -44.16 13.18 31.07
C GLU A 969 -44.12 13.46 29.56
N LEU A 970 -43.87 12.40 28.78
CA LEU A 970 -43.74 12.46 27.33
C LEU A 970 -44.97 11.79 26.70
N HIS A 971 -45.64 12.51 25.81
CA HIS A 971 -46.77 11.97 25.05
C HIS A 971 -46.31 11.68 23.62
N PHE A 972 -46.47 10.44 23.17
CA PHE A 972 -46.03 9.97 21.86
C PHE A 972 -47.21 9.83 20.89
N GLU A 973 -47.05 10.37 19.69
CA GLU A 973 -47.96 10.11 18.56
C GLU A 973 -47.32 9.18 17.51
N THR A 974 -45.99 9.04 17.54
CA THR A 974 -45.20 8.13 16.71
C THR A 974 -44.33 7.22 17.60
N THR A 975 -43.71 6.19 17.02
CA THR A 975 -42.78 5.31 17.77
C THR A 975 -41.38 5.91 17.91
N HIS A 976 -41.06 6.99 17.18
CA HIS A 976 -39.70 7.52 17.03
C HIS A 976 -39.47 8.74 17.93
N TYR A 977 -40.47 9.63 18.08
CA TYR A 977 -40.34 10.86 18.88
C TYR A 977 -41.64 11.21 19.59
N TYR A 978 -41.54 11.93 20.70
CA TYR A 978 -42.70 12.40 21.47
C TYR A 978 -43.32 13.64 20.82
N ALA A 979 -44.64 13.78 20.83
CA ALA A 979 -45.36 14.94 20.28
C ALA A 979 -45.39 16.13 21.25
N SER A 980 -45.53 15.86 22.55
CA SER A 980 -45.52 16.90 23.60
C SER A 980 -44.86 16.42 24.88
N VAL A 981 -44.40 17.38 25.69
CA VAL A 981 -43.71 17.15 26.96
C VAL A 981 -44.26 18.08 28.03
N VAL A 982 -44.51 17.51 29.21
CA VAL A 982 -44.83 18.26 30.44
C VAL A 982 -43.73 17.98 31.45
N ALA A 983 -43.04 19.02 31.91
CA ALA A 983 -41.99 18.91 32.90
C ALA A 983 -42.48 19.36 34.29
N SER A 984 -42.08 18.65 35.35
CA SER A 984 -42.42 18.92 36.75
C SER A 984 -41.21 19.17 37.64
#